data_AF-A0A7Y4KUP7-F1
#
_entry.id   AF-A0A7Y4KUP7-F1
#
_cell.length_a   1.000
_cell.length_b   1.000
_cell.length_c   1.000
_cell.angle_alpha   90.00
_cell.angle_beta   90.00
_cell.angle_gamma   90.00
#
_symmetry.space_group_name_H-M   'P 1'
#
loop_
_entity.id
_entity.type
_entity.pdbx_description
1 polymer ?
#
loop_
_entity_poly.entity_id
_entity_poly.type
_entity_poly.pdbx_seq_one_letter_code
_entity_poly.pdbx_strand_id
1 'polypeptide(L)'
;MTGDPGKWSVSRRRVLQASGGLAAASALTGTATAAPDAVSAGQAVLSEGTNFMVSVSPDGRWLAFDLITAIWVTPATGGVARRLTDDLQDATRPRWSPDSARLVFQSYRDGNFHLWSVQPDGRRLTQLTTGRYDHREPHFTPDGGSVVFSSDRGGTGSYDLHRLNLSSGAITALTNDPAEEAEPTVSPDGSKIAFTVDAAAIVELELSTGVRRTVAPAQTGSTVYGPAYSPSGKLAYVRFGPGPVSDLVVDGQKVTQGKDVFAVPPSWASADEIVYSADGHVVRYRLGGAHTVVPFTATVPVTTRRLRGKAPDVESTGRRPVQGIACPTVSPDGRWIAFRALNALWLAAANGRGAPRKIVADGYFNSDPDFSPDGKKLLYASDRDGTADLWLHDLRTGADSKLSGLPGAQTAPRFAPDGRRVVYQDQDGIAQLLDLETGAVRAVTPTLFQPGRVSWSADGKTLVLAAVKPVSKRFREGTSQLLYVDVATAELEYVEPMPFRSLATRGDDGPVFAPDGNHLAFVVESLLYVVPVDGRGRPTGEPRAVTDEVTDSPVWQDNRTLLYLNNGRLRRTDLHGARPRTIPLDLHWRRATIKQHTTIHAGAVWDGRESALRRDLDIVVDGARIVAVGPHQGRADIDASALTVMPGLIDAHNHWHLRGRAWGTRQGNLWLAYGITSTRSPGDPAYQMQETREALSHGSLTGPRYFATGEAIDGSRVFYNFMRPTLSVRQLGLELDRVEGLAYDLVKTYVRLPVDYQRRAIAAVHRLGLQLSSHYLYPAEHLGMDGMEHTGATNRLGYSHTVSRLGRAYADVVTLFTKSGMSVTPTLFNSTMAHVDDPSLLTDRRTTTLFPSWEYAALRSEVDTATGPAGVTTRELLRGNVDMVLRIHRGGGLVISGTDTPLDNIAISLHANLRSMVAGGFTPYEALTTATRNPARWLNLDDKLGVVKPGAQADLAFVTGDPLADIRAAAAVDRVMVAGRLHTVDQLLAPYAATSATKAALQTTDAPQPLSRDRAHAHDPKYWWHEPEWLHRACCEG
;
A
#
# COMPACT_ATOMS: atom_id res chain seq x y z
N MET A 1 16.06 -25.70 -16.39
CA MET A 1 15.54 -27.09 -16.29
C MET A 1 14.03 -27.03 -16.31
N THR A 2 13.43 -27.72 -17.26
CA THR A 2 12.02 -27.70 -17.67
C THR A 2 11.18 -28.65 -16.80
N GLY A 3 10.76 -28.20 -15.62
CA GLY A 3 9.81 -28.92 -14.76
C GLY A 3 8.45 -28.23 -14.78
N ASP A 4 7.40 -29.01 -15.05
CA ASP A 4 5.99 -28.60 -14.95
C ASP A 4 5.68 -28.01 -13.54
N PRO A 5 5.32 -26.72 -13.43
CA PRO A 5 5.14 -26.01 -12.17
C PRO A 5 3.75 -26.20 -11.52
N GLY A 6 2.93 -27.13 -12.00
CA GLY A 6 1.57 -27.38 -11.49
C GLY A 6 1.46 -28.10 -10.14
N LYS A 7 2.55 -28.71 -9.64
CA LYS A 7 2.55 -29.42 -8.35
C LYS A 7 3.32 -28.65 -7.28
N TRP A 8 2.65 -27.68 -6.68
CA TRP A 8 3.04 -27.18 -5.36
C TRP A 8 2.91 -28.34 -4.37
N SER A 9 4.02 -28.96 -3.95
CA SER A 9 3.96 -29.89 -2.82
C SER A 9 3.71 -29.06 -1.57
N VAL A 10 2.45 -29.01 -1.11
CA VAL A 10 2.18 -28.67 0.28
C VAL A 10 3.11 -29.52 1.13
N SER A 11 3.88 -28.89 2.02
CA SER A 11 4.82 -29.57 2.91
C SER A 11 4.19 -30.85 3.47
N ARG A 12 4.87 -31.99 3.28
CA ARG A 12 4.45 -33.32 3.78
C ARG A 12 4.12 -33.33 5.28
N ARG A 13 4.52 -32.30 6.04
CA ARG A 13 4.22 -32.15 7.47
C ARG A 13 2.73 -32.03 7.80
N ARG A 14 1.85 -31.55 6.90
CA ARG A 14 0.41 -31.50 7.17
C ARG A 14 -0.32 -32.83 6.97
N VAL A 15 0.18 -33.73 6.11
CA VAL A 15 -0.42 -35.07 5.95
C VAL A 15 -0.32 -35.88 7.25
N LEU A 16 0.73 -35.65 8.04
CA LEU A 16 0.95 -36.35 9.32
C LEU A 16 0.34 -35.64 10.55
N GLN A 17 0.07 -34.33 10.48
CA GLN A 17 -0.60 -33.61 11.58
C GLN A 17 -2.13 -33.63 11.49
N ALA A 18 -2.70 -33.99 10.34
CA ALA A 18 -4.14 -34.17 10.17
C ALA A 18 -4.64 -35.58 10.59
N SER A 19 -3.75 -36.54 10.87
CA SER A 19 -4.09 -37.94 11.18
C SER A 19 -3.93 -38.33 12.66
N GLY A 20 -4.00 -37.35 13.57
CA GLY A 20 -4.05 -37.60 15.02
C GLY A 20 -5.43 -38.08 15.49
N GLY A 21 -5.84 -39.27 15.04
CA GLY A 21 -7.11 -39.89 15.42
C GLY A 21 -7.19 -41.32 14.92
N LEU A 22 -6.82 -42.26 15.79
CA LEU A 22 -7.15 -43.70 15.82
C LEU A 22 -7.24 -44.48 14.48
N ALA A 23 -6.31 -45.42 14.35
CA ALA A 23 -6.30 -46.47 13.34
C ALA A 23 -7.51 -47.41 13.44
N ALA A 24 -8.23 -47.58 12.34
CA ALA A 24 -8.89 -48.83 11.97
C ALA A 24 -8.74 -49.00 10.45
N ALA A 25 -7.95 -50.00 10.06
CA ALA A 25 -7.70 -50.32 8.67
C ALA A 25 -8.95 -50.94 8.02
N SER A 26 -9.39 -50.38 6.90
CA SER A 26 -10.28 -51.06 5.95
C SER A 26 -9.91 -50.57 4.55
N ALA A 27 -9.38 -51.48 3.75
CA ALA A 27 -8.96 -51.24 2.39
C ALA A 27 -10.18 -50.97 1.49
N LEU A 28 -10.26 -49.77 0.92
CA LEU A 28 -11.10 -49.49 -0.23
C LEU A 28 -10.27 -48.65 -1.21
N THR A 29 -9.91 -49.31 -2.31
CA THR A 29 -9.39 -48.68 -3.52
C THR A 29 -10.48 -47.80 -4.11
N GLY A 30 -10.34 -46.49 -3.95
CA GLY A 30 -11.19 -45.49 -4.58
C GLY A 30 -10.34 -44.33 -5.07
N THR A 31 -10.14 -44.25 -6.38
CA THR A 31 -9.59 -43.07 -7.05
C THR A 31 -10.54 -41.89 -6.87
N ALA A 32 -10.33 -41.08 -5.82
CA ALA A 32 -11.04 -39.82 -5.66
C ALA A 32 -10.33 -38.73 -6.45
N THR A 33 -10.68 -38.59 -7.73
CA THR A 33 -10.57 -37.31 -8.43
C THR A 33 -11.59 -36.37 -7.79
N ALA A 34 -11.16 -35.54 -6.84
CA ALA A 34 -11.96 -34.41 -6.41
C ALA A 34 -12.12 -33.48 -7.63
N ALA A 35 -13.33 -33.44 -8.18
CA ALA A 35 -13.69 -32.47 -9.20
C ALA A 35 -13.57 -31.05 -8.60
N PRO A 36 -13.00 -30.06 -9.30
CA PRO A 36 -13.10 -28.68 -8.87
C PRO A 36 -14.56 -28.23 -9.03
N ASP A 37 -15.22 -27.94 -7.91
CA ASP A 37 -16.59 -27.41 -7.90
C ASP A 37 -16.67 -26.06 -8.63
N ALA A 38 -17.76 -25.90 -9.39
CA ALA A 38 -17.90 -24.99 -10.53
C ALA A 38 -17.81 -23.48 -10.19
N VAL A 39 -16.76 -22.84 -10.71
CA VAL A 39 -16.77 -21.43 -11.09
C VAL A 39 -17.64 -21.30 -12.35
N SER A 40 -18.68 -20.47 -12.31
CA SER A 40 -19.46 -20.14 -13.50
C SER A 40 -18.80 -18.95 -14.17
N ALA A 41 -18.05 -19.18 -15.24
CA ALA A 41 -17.58 -18.10 -16.11
C ALA A 41 -18.81 -17.43 -16.76
N GLY A 42 -19.03 -16.17 -16.43
CA GLY A 42 -20.02 -15.31 -17.06
C GLY A 42 -19.37 -14.43 -18.14
N GLN A 43 -20.20 -13.62 -18.79
CA GLN A 43 -19.73 -12.57 -19.70
C GLN A 43 -20.30 -11.21 -19.30
N ALA A 44 -19.49 -10.17 -19.46
CA ALA A 44 -19.92 -8.78 -19.46
C ALA A 44 -19.76 -8.20 -20.86
N VAL A 45 -20.80 -7.48 -21.31
CA VAL A 45 -20.74 -6.67 -22.53
C VAL A 45 -20.51 -5.24 -22.10
N LEU A 46 -19.42 -4.65 -22.57
CA LEU A 46 -19.00 -3.29 -22.27
C LEU A 46 -19.25 -2.42 -23.50
N SER A 47 -19.97 -1.31 -23.32
CA SER A 47 -20.25 -0.30 -24.36
C SER A 47 -19.65 1.07 -24.03
N GLU A 48 -19.10 1.21 -22.82
CA GLU A 48 -18.33 2.36 -22.38
C GLU A 48 -16.98 1.86 -21.85
N GLY A 49 -16.01 2.76 -21.71
CA GLY A 49 -14.69 2.47 -21.16
C GLY A 49 -14.11 3.63 -20.37
N THR A 50 -13.36 3.33 -19.32
CA THR A 50 -12.67 4.34 -18.50
C THR A 50 -11.19 4.45 -18.87
N ASN A 51 -10.73 5.66 -19.20
CA ASN A 51 -9.33 6.00 -19.56
C ASN A 51 -8.69 5.07 -20.63
N PHE A 52 -9.42 4.75 -21.69
CA PHE A 52 -8.89 3.99 -22.82
C PHE A 52 -8.50 4.92 -23.97
N MET A 53 -7.45 4.55 -24.70
CA MET A 53 -6.95 5.17 -25.92
C MET A 53 -7.60 4.55 -27.15
N VAL A 54 -7.78 5.36 -28.20
CA VAL A 54 -8.27 4.92 -29.51
C VAL A 54 -7.34 5.39 -30.63
N SER A 55 -7.10 4.53 -31.63
CA SER A 55 -6.31 4.83 -32.81
C SER A 55 -7.02 4.35 -34.07
N VAL A 56 -7.17 5.25 -35.05
CA VAL A 56 -7.73 4.93 -36.37
C VAL A 56 -6.63 4.44 -37.31
N SER A 57 -6.93 3.44 -38.14
CA SER A 57 -6.01 2.97 -39.16
C SER A 57 -5.80 4.04 -40.24
N PRO A 58 -4.59 4.17 -40.84
CA PRO A 58 -4.34 5.11 -41.93
C PRO A 58 -5.28 4.95 -43.13
N ASP A 59 -5.76 3.73 -43.40
CA ASP A 59 -6.76 3.46 -44.44
C ASP A 59 -8.21 3.88 -44.06
N GLY A 60 -8.42 4.37 -42.84
CA GLY A 60 -9.71 4.85 -42.32
C GLY A 60 -10.74 3.76 -42.01
N ARG A 61 -10.40 2.48 -42.17
CA ARG A 61 -11.37 1.37 -42.07
C ARG A 61 -11.56 0.81 -40.67
N TRP A 62 -10.56 0.95 -39.79
CA TRP A 62 -10.53 0.28 -38.50
C TRP A 62 -10.21 1.25 -37.36
N LEU A 63 -10.74 0.93 -36.18
CA LEU A 63 -10.33 1.52 -34.91
C LEU A 63 -9.68 0.43 -34.07
N ALA A 64 -8.56 0.76 -33.42
CA ALA A 64 -7.94 -0.03 -32.37
C ALA A 64 -8.04 0.72 -31.05
N PHE A 65 -8.30 0.03 -29.94
CA PHE A 65 -8.34 0.65 -28.61
C PHE A 65 -7.92 -0.31 -27.50
N ASP A 66 -7.47 0.22 -26.36
CA ASP A 66 -7.00 -0.53 -25.19
C ASP A 66 -8.01 -0.54 -24.03
N LEU A 67 -9.15 -1.18 -24.24
CA LEU A 67 -10.17 -1.34 -23.21
C LEU A 67 -9.78 -2.45 -22.23
N ILE A 68 -9.77 -2.12 -20.93
CA ILE A 68 -9.48 -3.03 -19.79
C ILE A 68 -8.21 -3.87 -20.00
N THR A 69 -7.11 -3.17 -20.31
CA THR A 69 -5.75 -3.74 -20.51
C THR A 69 -5.63 -4.81 -21.60
N ALA A 70 -6.52 -4.79 -22.59
CA ALA A 70 -6.43 -5.58 -23.81
C ALA A 70 -6.61 -4.74 -25.07
N ILE A 71 -5.97 -5.13 -26.17
CA ILE A 71 -6.11 -4.49 -27.48
C ILE A 71 -7.31 -5.08 -28.21
N TRP A 72 -8.17 -4.19 -28.71
CA TRP A 72 -9.37 -4.50 -29.46
C TRP A 72 -9.33 -3.83 -30.82
N VAL A 73 -10.02 -4.42 -31.81
CA VAL A 73 -10.23 -3.82 -33.13
C VAL A 73 -11.70 -3.90 -33.53
N THR A 74 -12.24 -2.81 -34.08
CA THR A 74 -13.61 -2.70 -34.59
C THR A 74 -13.64 -1.89 -35.90
N PRO A 75 -14.64 -2.05 -36.79
CA PRO A 75 -14.81 -1.17 -37.94
C PRO A 75 -14.88 0.31 -37.51
N ALA A 76 -14.38 1.22 -38.34
CA ALA A 76 -14.34 2.64 -38.00
C ALA A 76 -15.73 3.30 -37.83
N THR A 77 -16.77 2.64 -38.34
CA THR A 77 -18.18 3.01 -38.14
C THR A 77 -18.77 2.50 -36.83
N GLY A 78 -18.02 1.72 -36.05
CA GLY A 78 -18.48 1.08 -34.82
C GLY A 78 -18.93 -0.38 -35.00
N GLY A 79 -19.35 -1.00 -33.90
CA GLY A 79 -19.86 -2.37 -33.86
C GLY A 79 -19.20 -3.29 -32.83
N VAL A 80 -19.26 -4.60 -33.08
CA VAL A 80 -18.69 -5.61 -32.17
C VAL A 80 -17.17 -5.64 -32.31
N ALA A 81 -16.49 -5.35 -31.21
CA ALA A 81 -15.03 -5.33 -31.16
C ALA A 81 -14.46 -6.74 -31.02
N ARG A 82 -13.37 -7.02 -31.75
CA ARG A 82 -12.60 -8.25 -31.66
C ARG A 82 -11.36 -8.04 -30.82
N ARG A 83 -11.16 -8.92 -29.83
CA ARG A 83 -10.00 -8.94 -28.95
C ARG A 83 -8.75 -9.48 -29.67
N LEU A 84 -7.59 -8.84 -29.49
CA LEU A 84 -6.30 -9.26 -30.06
C LEU A 84 -5.32 -9.82 -29.03
N THR A 85 -5.41 -9.37 -27.77
CA THR A 85 -4.49 -9.75 -26.69
C THR A 85 -5.25 -10.35 -25.52
N ASP A 86 -4.68 -11.37 -24.87
CA ASP A 86 -5.29 -12.01 -23.70
C ASP A 86 -5.05 -11.22 -22.39
N ASP A 87 -5.61 -11.72 -21.28
CA ASP A 87 -5.60 -11.08 -19.97
C ASP A 87 -4.21 -11.04 -19.32
N LEU A 88 -3.28 -11.93 -19.67
CA LEU A 88 -1.98 -12.02 -19.03
C LEU A 88 -0.98 -10.98 -19.56
N GLN A 89 -1.42 -10.13 -20.49
CA GLN A 89 -0.53 -9.31 -21.30
C GLN A 89 -0.43 -7.85 -20.83
N ASP A 90 -1.43 -7.32 -20.14
CA ASP A 90 -1.53 -5.89 -19.80
C ASP A 90 -1.14 -4.99 -21.00
N ALA A 91 -1.86 -5.16 -22.11
CA ALA A 91 -1.52 -4.54 -23.38
C ALA A 91 -2.28 -3.21 -23.55
N THR A 92 -1.53 -2.12 -23.77
CA THR A 92 -2.09 -0.76 -23.90
C THR A 92 -1.36 0.09 -24.96
N ARG A 93 -1.89 1.27 -25.23
CA ARG A 93 -1.38 2.29 -26.16
C ARG A 93 -1.19 1.77 -27.62
N PRO A 94 -2.22 1.24 -28.29
CA PRO A 94 -2.10 0.70 -29.65
C PRO A 94 -1.92 1.81 -30.69
N ARG A 95 -0.99 1.63 -31.62
CA ARG A 95 -0.79 2.49 -32.80
C ARG A 95 -0.65 1.67 -34.08
N TRP A 96 -1.31 2.12 -35.13
CA TRP A 96 -1.23 1.49 -36.46
C TRP A 96 0.10 1.79 -37.15
N SER A 97 0.61 0.81 -37.88
CA SER A 97 1.67 1.03 -38.86
C SER A 97 1.16 1.88 -40.03
N PRO A 98 2.03 2.64 -40.73
CA PRO A 98 1.61 3.52 -41.83
C PRO A 98 0.87 2.80 -42.96
N ASP A 99 1.19 1.52 -43.19
CA ASP A 99 0.57 0.64 -44.18
C ASP A 99 -0.73 -0.04 -43.70
N SER A 100 -1.22 0.28 -42.50
CA SER A 100 -2.37 -0.36 -41.83
C SER A 100 -2.25 -1.88 -41.63
N ALA A 101 -1.06 -2.46 -41.80
CA ALA A 101 -0.86 -3.92 -41.78
C ALA A 101 -0.60 -4.50 -40.38
N ARG A 102 -0.19 -3.67 -39.42
CA ARG A 102 0.19 -4.07 -38.06
C ARG A 102 -0.16 -2.99 -37.03
N LEU A 103 -0.20 -3.40 -35.77
CA LEU A 103 -0.26 -2.53 -34.60
C LEU A 103 1.04 -2.66 -33.81
N VAL A 104 1.51 -1.58 -33.20
CA VAL A 104 2.51 -1.58 -32.12
C VAL A 104 1.83 -1.16 -30.81
N PHE A 105 2.24 -1.73 -29.70
CA PHE A 105 1.68 -1.44 -28.37
C PHE A 105 2.71 -1.75 -27.27
N GLN A 106 2.44 -1.27 -26.06
CA GLN A 106 3.24 -1.60 -24.87
C GLN A 106 2.59 -2.73 -24.07
N SER A 107 3.39 -3.56 -23.40
CA SER A 107 2.87 -4.67 -22.58
C SER A 107 3.80 -5.01 -21.41
N TYR A 108 3.20 -5.45 -20.29
CA TYR A 108 3.85 -5.66 -18.99
C TYR A 108 4.05 -7.15 -18.59
N ARG A 109 4.10 -8.07 -19.55
CA ARG A 109 4.07 -9.53 -19.31
C ARG A 109 5.09 -10.07 -18.29
N ASP A 110 6.29 -9.51 -18.24
CA ASP A 110 7.42 -10.02 -17.45
C ASP A 110 7.83 -9.12 -16.28
N GLY A 111 7.05 -8.07 -16.00
CA GLY A 111 7.34 -7.12 -14.93
C GLY A 111 8.06 -5.85 -15.36
N ASN A 112 8.28 -5.63 -16.66
CA ASN A 112 8.61 -4.33 -17.25
C ASN A 112 7.78 -4.09 -18.52
N PHE A 113 7.61 -2.84 -18.93
CA PHE A 113 6.96 -2.53 -20.20
C PHE A 113 7.90 -2.77 -21.36
N HIS A 114 7.41 -3.54 -22.33
CA HIS A 114 8.10 -3.81 -23.58
C HIS A 114 7.21 -3.51 -24.77
N LEU A 115 7.83 -3.23 -25.91
CA LEU A 115 7.12 -2.98 -27.16
C LEU A 115 6.82 -4.30 -27.86
N TRP A 116 5.61 -4.42 -28.37
CA TRP A 116 5.13 -5.58 -29.10
C TRP A 116 4.41 -5.15 -30.37
N SER A 117 4.38 -6.05 -31.35
CA SER A 117 3.59 -5.87 -32.56
C SER A 117 2.68 -7.04 -32.84
N VAL A 118 1.53 -6.78 -33.47
CA VAL A 118 0.55 -7.80 -33.86
C VAL A 118 -0.14 -7.39 -35.17
N GLN A 119 -0.56 -8.37 -35.97
CA GLN A 119 -1.44 -8.09 -37.11
C GLN A 119 -2.87 -7.79 -36.63
N PRO A 120 -3.66 -7.01 -37.39
CA PRO A 120 -5.03 -6.68 -37.00
C PRO A 120 -5.89 -7.90 -36.77
N ASP A 121 -5.63 -9.03 -37.44
CA ASP A 121 -6.34 -10.30 -37.25
C ASP A 121 -5.90 -11.11 -36.01
N GLY A 122 -4.93 -10.60 -35.24
CA GLY A 122 -4.39 -11.24 -34.02
C GLY A 122 -3.19 -12.17 -34.28
N ARG A 123 -2.78 -12.37 -35.53
CA ARG A 123 -1.62 -13.23 -35.86
C ARG A 123 -0.30 -12.47 -35.70
N ARG A 124 0.80 -13.24 -35.69
CA ARG A 124 2.19 -12.74 -35.66
C ARG A 124 2.49 -11.78 -34.50
N LEU A 125 2.01 -12.12 -33.31
CA LEU A 125 2.39 -11.42 -32.09
C LEU A 125 3.91 -11.56 -31.86
N THR A 126 4.64 -10.44 -31.89
CA THR A 126 6.11 -10.41 -31.82
C THR A 126 6.57 -9.41 -30.75
N GLN A 127 7.47 -9.84 -29.87
CA GLN A 127 8.15 -8.95 -28.93
C GLN A 127 9.27 -8.19 -29.65
N LEU A 128 9.28 -6.86 -29.52
CA LEU A 128 10.25 -5.99 -30.19
C LEU A 128 11.38 -5.55 -29.26
N THR A 129 11.16 -5.55 -27.95
CA THR A 129 12.16 -5.14 -26.96
C THR A 129 12.14 -6.03 -25.72
N THR A 130 13.28 -6.13 -25.04
CA THR A 130 13.46 -6.89 -23.79
C THR A 130 14.36 -6.12 -22.82
N GLY A 131 14.38 -6.51 -21.55
CA GLY A 131 15.36 -6.06 -20.56
C GLY A 131 14.73 -5.57 -19.26
N ARG A 132 15.48 -4.74 -18.53
CA ARG A 132 15.12 -4.26 -17.19
C ARG A 132 14.41 -2.89 -17.17
N TYR A 133 14.32 -2.27 -18.33
CA TYR A 133 13.81 -0.92 -18.52
C TYR A 133 12.35 -0.97 -19.00
N ASP A 134 11.59 0.04 -18.62
CA ASP A 134 10.25 0.24 -19.16
C ASP A 134 10.40 0.97 -20.52
N HIS A 135 9.77 0.42 -21.56
CA HIS A 135 9.66 1.00 -22.90
C HIS A 135 8.17 1.24 -23.20
N ARG A 136 7.78 2.51 -23.36
CA ARG A 136 6.38 2.94 -23.32
C ARG A 136 6.01 3.83 -24.51
N GLU A 137 4.71 3.94 -24.75
CA GLU A 137 4.09 4.90 -25.68
C GLU A 137 4.67 4.84 -27.10
N PRO A 138 4.66 3.66 -27.76
CA PRO A 138 5.30 3.51 -29.05
C PRO A 138 4.57 4.26 -30.18
N HIS A 139 5.32 4.77 -31.14
CA HIS A 139 4.83 5.39 -32.38
C HIS A 139 5.70 5.00 -33.57
N PHE A 140 5.10 4.56 -34.68
CA PHE A 140 5.86 4.26 -35.90
C PHE A 140 6.43 5.53 -36.55
N THR A 141 7.58 5.41 -37.20
CA THR A 141 8.03 6.41 -38.17
C THR A 141 7.19 6.30 -39.46
N PRO A 142 7.02 7.39 -40.24
CA PRO A 142 6.21 7.37 -41.47
C PRO A 142 6.65 6.35 -42.52
N ASP A 143 7.95 6.02 -42.56
CA ASP A 143 8.53 4.98 -43.43
C ASP A 143 8.22 3.54 -42.96
N GLY A 144 7.67 3.37 -41.76
CA GLY A 144 7.39 2.06 -41.13
C GLY A 144 8.64 1.28 -40.72
N GLY A 145 9.85 1.84 -40.86
CA GLY A 145 11.12 1.16 -40.58
C GLY A 145 11.57 1.25 -39.13
N SER A 146 10.95 2.09 -38.31
CA SER A 146 11.33 2.31 -36.91
C SER A 146 10.13 2.60 -36.00
N VAL A 147 10.36 2.52 -34.70
CA VAL A 147 9.42 2.94 -33.65
C VAL A 147 10.13 3.90 -32.71
N VAL A 148 9.50 5.04 -32.44
CA VAL A 148 9.91 5.98 -31.37
C VAL A 148 9.10 5.68 -30.11
N PHE A 149 9.72 5.77 -28.94
CA PHE A 149 9.11 5.43 -27.65
C PHE A 149 9.82 6.14 -26.50
N SER A 150 9.19 6.22 -25.32
CA SER A 150 9.79 6.72 -24.09
C SER A 150 10.41 5.57 -23.28
N SER A 151 11.56 5.81 -22.62
CA SER A 151 12.21 4.79 -21.80
C SER A 151 13.07 5.36 -20.68
N ASP A 152 13.07 4.66 -19.55
CA ASP A 152 13.94 4.92 -18.39
C ASP A 152 15.33 4.27 -18.50
N ARG A 153 15.76 3.93 -19.72
CA ARG A 153 17.08 3.37 -20.00
C ARG A 153 18.20 4.42 -20.06
N GLY A 154 17.83 5.71 -20.04
CA GLY A 154 18.75 6.84 -20.01
C GLY A 154 19.61 6.86 -18.73
N GLY A 155 20.62 7.73 -18.72
CA GLY A 155 21.54 7.89 -17.58
C GLY A 155 21.11 8.96 -16.57
N THR A 156 20.01 9.67 -16.84
CA THR A 156 19.57 10.90 -16.16
C THR A 156 18.63 10.65 -14.97
N GLY A 157 18.08 9.45 -14.82
CA GLY A 157 17.07 9.16 -13.80
C GLY A 157 15.69 9.73 -14.15
N SER A 158 15.36 9.78 -15.44
CA SER A 158 14.09 10.20 -16.04
C SER A 158 13.75 9.31 -17.25
N TYR A 159 12.56 9.48 -17.83
CA TYR A 159 12.24 8.93 -19.15
C TYR A 159 12.75 9.85 -20.26
N ASP A 160 13.51 9.27 -21.20
CA ASP A 160 13.98 9.91 -22.42
C ASP A 160 13.34 9.27 -23.66
N LEU A 161 13.50 9.91 -24.82
CA LEU A 161 13.04 9.39 -26.11
C LEU A 161 14.10 8.52 -26.78
N HIS A 162 13.64 7.39 -27.30
CA HIS A 162 14.48 6.43 -28.01
C HIS A 162 13.84 6.00 -29.33
N ARG A 163 14.69 5.56 -30.26
CA ARG A 163 14.29 4.96 -31.54
C ARG A 163 14.73 3.52 -31.60
N LEU A 164 13.80 2.62 -31.90
CA LEU A 164 14.05 1.22 -32.25
C LEU A 164 14.04 1.08 -33.78
N ASN A 165 15.14 0.60 -34.35
CA ASN A 165 15.18 0.15 -35.74
C ASN A 165 14.60 -1.27 -35.84
N LEU A 166 13.56 -1.47 -36.66
CA LEU A 166 12.84 -2.74 -36.72
C LEU A 166 13.56 -3.84 -37.49
N SER A 167 14.54 -3.52 -38.35
CA SER A 167 15.31 -4.53 -39.09
C SER A 167 16.53 -5.01 -38.32
N SER A 168 17.21 -4.12 -37.60
CA SER A 168 18.42 -4.47 -36.82
C SER A 168 18.15 -4.76 -35.34
N GLY A 169 17.01 -4.31 -34.79
CA GLY A 169 16.73 -4.35 -33.35
C GLY A 169 17.51 -3.34 -32.52
N ALA A 170 18.30 -2.45 -33.16
CA ALA A 170 19.10 -1.46 -32.47
C ALA A 170 18.23 -0.36 -31.84
N ILE A 171 18.55 0.00 -30.60
CA ILE A 171 17.91 1.10 -29.86
C ILE A 171 18.91 2.24 -29.71
N THR A 172 18.55 3.43 -30.20
CA THR A 172 19.36 4.66 -30.10
C THR A 172 18.62 5.72 -29.30
N ALA A 173 19.33 6.44 -28.42
CA ALA A 173 18.79 7.62 -27.75
C ALA A 173 18.57 8.75 -28.76
N LEU A 174 17.43 9.44 -28.65
CA LEU A 174 17.11 10.66 -29.38
C LEU A 174 17.26 11.89 -28.49
N THR A 175 17.05 11.70 -27.19
CA THR A 175 17.18 12.72 -26.16
C THR A 175 17.90 12.16 -24.92
N ASN A 176 18.32 13.06 -24.03
CA ASN A 176 18.99 12.75 -22.77
C ASN A 176 18.86 13.98 -21.86
N ASP A 177 17.72 14.13 -21.21
CA ASP A 177 17.31 15.31 -20.45
C ASP A 177 16.87 14.91 -19.02
N PRO A 178 17.19 15.69 -17.96
CA PRO A 178 16.71 15.41 -16.61
C PRO A 178 15.19 15.60 -16.40
N ALA A 179 14.49 16.17 -17.37
CA ALA A 179 13.02 16.23 -17.39
C ALA A 179 12.39 14.90 -17.85
N GLU A 180 11.12 14.69 -17.53
CA GLU A 180 10.37 13.51 -17.96
C GLU A 180 9.80 13.71 -19.37
N GLU A 181 10.43 13.10 -20.38
CA GLU A 181 10.01 13.17 -21.78
C GLU A 181 9.17 11.93 -22.16
N ALA A 182 7.95 12.17 -22.63
CA ALA A 182 6.95 11.12 -22.81
C ALA A 182 6.01 11.33 -24.00
N GLU A 183 5.28 10.29 -24.35
CA GLU A 183 4.21 10.26 -25.35
C GLU A 183 4.62 10.83 -26.73
N PRO A 184 5.70 10.32 -27.35
CA PRO A 184 6.21 10.86 -28.61
C PRO A 184 5.25 10.60 -29.79
N THR A 185 5.16 11.58 -30.69
CA THR A 185 4.53 11.45 -32.02
C THR A 185 5.45 12.02 -33.09
N VAL A 186 5.51 11.37 -34.24
CA VAL A 186 6.39 11.76 -35.37
C VAL A 186 5.58 12.58 -36.37
N SER A 187 6.17 13.67 -36.90
CA SER A 187 5.54 14.48 -37.94
C SER A 187 5.30 13.66 -39.23
N PRO A 188 4.32 14.04 -40.07
CA PRO A 188 3.98 13.28 -41.27
C PRO A 188 5.14 13.10 -42.26
N ASP A 189 6.05 14.06 -42.33
CA ASP A 189 7.26 14.04 -43.16
C ASP A 189 8.45 13.33 -42.48
N GLY A 190 8.33 12.97 -41.21
CA GLY A 190 9.37 12.28 -40.44
C GLY A 190 10.51 13.19 -39.95
N SER A 191 10.43 14.51 -40.13
CA SER A 191 11.51 15.44 -39.76
C SER A 191 11.51 15.81 -38.26
N LYS A 192 10.35 15.75 -37.60
CA LYS A 192 10.15 16.21 -36.22
C LYS A 192 9.49 15.18 -35.33
N ILE A 193 9.70 15.34 -34.03
CA ILE A 193 8.99 14.60 -32.98
C ILE A 193 8.38 15.59 -32.00
N ALA A 194 7.08 15.51 -31.75
CA ALA A 194 6.42 16.22 -30.65
C ALA A 194 6.24 15.27 -29.46
N PHE A 195 6.45 15.76 -28.24
CA PHE A 195 6.38 14.97 -27.01
C PHE A 195 6.07 15.87 -25.81
N THR A 196 5.56 15.27 -24.73
CA THR A 196 5.33 15.99 -23.48
C THR A 196 6.59 16.05 -22.64
N VAL A 197 6.80 17.17 -21.95
CA VAL A 197 7.87 17.36 -20.96
C VAL A 197 7.24 17.63 -19.60
N ASP A 198 7.54 16.78 -18.60
CA ASP A 198 7.01 16.81 -17.23
C ASP A 198 5.47 16.84 -17.14
N ALA A 199 4.79 16.38 -18.19
CA ALA A 199 3.35 16.57 -18.41
C ALA A 199 2.88 18.04 -18.33
N ALA A 200 3.79 19.01 -18.42
CA ALA A 200 3.49 20.43 -18.29
C ALA A 200 3.55 21.18 -19.63
N ALA A 201 4.44 20.77 -20.53
CA ALA A 201 4.64 21.39 -21.84
C ALA A 201 4.68 20.36 -22.97
N ILE A 202 4.50 20.82 -24.21
CA ILE A 202 4.78 20.04 -25.42
C ILE A 202 5.91 20.70 -26.19
N VAL A 203 6.92 19.90 -26.50
CA VAL A 203 8.12 20.29 -27.24
C VAL A 203 8.20 19.52 -28.55
N GLU A 204 8.59 20.22 -29.62
CA GLU A 204 9.01 19.65 -30.89
C GLU A 204 10.54 19.56 -30.95
N LEU A 205 11.07 18.40 -31.33
CA LEU A 205 12.48 18.17 -31.66
C LEU A 205 12.63 18.01 -33.17
N GLU A 206 13.46 18.84 -33.79
CA GLU A 206 13.89 18.70 -35.18
C GLU A 206 15.05 17.69 -35.25
N LEU A 207 14.82 16.53 -35.89
CA LEU A 207 15.76 15.40 -35.85
C LEU A 207 17.08 15.68 -36.57
N SER A 208 17.06 16.53 -37.59
CA SER A 208 18.23 16.84 -38.41
C SER A 208 19.23 17.78 -37.71
N THR A 209 18.73 18.65 -36.84
CA THR A 209 19.52 19.72 -36.20
C THR A 209 19.62 19.58 -34.68
N GLY A 210 18.75 18.79 -34.06
CA GLY A 210 18.60 18.70 -32.60
C GLY A 210 17.89 19.91 -31.97
N VAL A 211 17.39 20.86 -32.78
CA VAL A 211 16.73 22.07 -32.28
C VAL A 211 15.40 21.69 -31.61
N ARG A 212 15.19 22.20 -30.39
CA ARG A 212 13.96 22.05 -29.61
C ARG A 212 13.12 23.33 -29.68
N ARG A 213 11.82 23.20 -29.92
CA ARG A 213 10.84 24.30 -29.91
C ARG A 213 9.66 23.96 -29.01
N THR A 214 9.33 24.82 -28.06
CA THR A 214 8.08 24.68 -27.30
C THR A 214 6.89 25.08 -28.16
N VAL A 215 5.89 24.19 -28.28
CA VAL A 215 4.65 24.42 -29.04
C VAL A 215 3.42 24.53 -28.16
N ALA A 216 3.45 23.96 -26.96
CA ALA A 216 2.51 24.26 -25.89
C ALA A 216 3.31 24.54 -24.60
N PRO A 217 3.41 25.80 -24.14
CA PRO A 217 4.18 26.14 -22.95
C PRO A 217 3.49 25.68 -21.66
N ALA A 218 4.28 25.49 -20.61
CA ALA A 218 3.76 25.21 -19.27
C ALA A 218 2.83 26.32 -18.78
N GLN A 219 1.69 25.94 -18.23
CA GLN A 219 0.70 26.84 -17.64
C GLN A 219 0.47 26.40 -16.20
N THR A 220 0.51 27.34 -15.26
CA THR A 220 0.32 27.05 -13.84
C THR A 220 -1.00 26.31 -13.61
N GLY A 221 -0.94 25.20 -12.87
CA GLY A 221 -2.11 24.37 -12.57
C GLY A 221 -2.70 23.63 -13.78
N SER A 222 -1.97 23.53 -14.89
CA SER A 222 -2.38 22.77 -16.07
C SER A 222 -1.39 21.67 -16.40
N THR A 223 -1.89 20.58 -16.96
CA THR A 223 -1.09 19.50 -17.53
C THR A 223 -1.53 19.18 -18.96
N VAL A 224 -0.62 18.61 -19.74
CA VAL A 224 -0.82 18.28 -21.16
C VAL A 224 -0.40 16.85 -21.44
N TYR A 225 -1.18 16.19 -22.29
CA TYR A 225 -1.00 14.78 -22.63
C TYR A 225 -1.23 14.54 -24.12
N GLY A 226 -0.54 13.54 -24.64
CA GLY A 226 -0.83 12.89 -25.90
C GLY A 226 -0.81 13.79 -27.13
N PRO A 227 0.31 14.43 -27.48
CA PRO A 227 0.44 15.10 -28.76
C PRO A 227 0.19 14.12 -29.92
N ALA A 228 -0.49 14.59 -30.97
CA ALA A 228 -0.75 13.83 -32.19
C ALA A 228 -0.80 14.75 -33.41
N TYR A 229 0.01 14.45 -34.43
CA TYR A 229 -0.03 15.16 -35.71
C TYR A 229 -1.14 14.66 -36.63
N SER A 230 -1.79 15.60 -37.31
CA SER A 230 -2.62 15.33 -38.49
C SER A 230 -1.73 15.06 -39.70
N PRO A 231 -2.26 14.42 -40.77
CA PRO A 231 -1.56 14.28 -42.05
C PRO A 231 -1.10 15.61 -42.67
N SER A 232 -1.74 16.74 -42.33
CA SER A 232 -1.36 18.09 -42.78
C SER A 232 -0.43 18.84 -41.81
N GLY A 233 0.00 18.22 -40.71
CA GLY A 233 0.92 18.82 -39.74
C GLY A 233 0.30 19.64 -38.61
N LYS A 234 -1.04 19.73 -38.53
CA LYS A 234 -1.74 20.26 -37.33
C LYS A 234 -1.45 19.40 -36.10
N LEU A 235 -1.35 20.02 -34.93
CA LEU A 235 -1.08 19.33 -33.67
C LEU A 235 -2.30 19.33 -32.76
N ALA A 236 -2.74 18.15 -32.33
CA ALA A 236 -3.75 17.97 -31.29
C ALA A 236 -3.15 17.42 -30.01
N TYR A 237 -3.71 17.77 -28.86
CA TYR A 237 -3.34 17.24 -27.55
C TYR A 237 -4.48 17.42 -26.54
N VAL A 238 -4.38 16.72 -25.41
CA VAL A 238 -5.33 16.85 -24.29
C VAL A 238 -4.71 17.77 -23.24
N ARG A 239 -5.50 18.71 -22.72
CA ARG A 239 -5.09 19.65 -21.66
C ARG A 239 -6.04 19.54 -20.47
N PHE A 240 -5.48 19.35 -19.29
CA PHE A 240 -6.19 19.56 -18.03
C PHE A 240 -5.88 20.96 -17.53
N GLY A 241 -6.91 21.74 -17.23
CA GLY A 241 -6.76 23.11 -16.74
C GLY A 241 -6.79 23.21 -15.22
N PRO A 242 -6.66 24.42 -14.65
CA PRO A 242 -6.86 24.64 -13.23
C PRO A 242 -8.32 24.34 -12.87
N GLY A 243 -8.56 23.30 -12.07
CA GLY A 243 -9.89 22.81 -11.75
C GLY A 243 -10.25 21.48 -12.45
N PRO A 244 -11.52 21.05 -12.41
CA PRO A 244 -11.97 19.82 -13.04
C PRO A 244 -12.27 20.02 -14.54
N VAL A 245 -11.30 20.53 -15.30
CA VAL A 245 -11.43 20.80 -16.74
C VAL A 245 -10.52 19.85 -17.52
N SER A 246 -11.09 19.17 -18.52
CA SER A 246 -10.35 18.38 -19.50
C SER A 246 -10.77 18.74 -20.92
N ASP A 247 -9.82 19.20 -21.72
CA ASP A 247 -10.04 19.74 -23.05
C ASP A 247 -9.22 18.99 -24.11
N LEU A 248 -9.83 18.66 -25.25
CA LEU A 248 -9.11 18.48 -26.50
C LEU A 248 -8.74 19.85 -27.08
N VAL A 249 -7.47 20.01 -27.45
CA VAL A 249 -6.89 21.22 -28.05
C VAL A 249 -6.31 20.88 -29.43
N VAL A 250 -6.52 21.76 -30.41
CA VAL A 250 -5.99 21.65 -31.78
C VAL A 250 -5.36 22.98 -32.17
N ASP A 251 -4.08 22.99 -32.54
CA ASP A 251 -3.31 24.20 -32.88
C ASP A 251 -3.49 25.34 -31.85
N GLY A 252 -3.48 24.98 -30.56
CA GLY A 252 -3.66 25.90 -29.43
C GLY A 252 -5.12 26.31 -29.15
N GLN A 253 -6.08 25.91 -30.00
CA GLN A 253 -7.51 26.21 -29.82
C GLN A 253 -8.24 25.06 -29.14
N LYS A 254 -8.96 25.37 -28.06
CA LYS A 254 -9.85 24.41 -27.40
C LYS A 254 -11.01 24.06 -28.32
N VAL A 255 -11.28 22.76 -28.51
CA VAL A 255 -12.35 22.26 -29.37
C VAL A 255 -13.40 21.41 -28.64
N THR A 256 -13.38 21.40 -27.31
CA THR A 256 -14.36 20.69 -26.46
C THR A 256 -14.80 21.58 -25.30
N GLN A 257 -15.94 21.23 -24.68
CA GLN A 257 -16.45 21.94 -23.50
C GLN A 257 -17.24 20.97 -22.62
N GLY A 258 -16.95 20.95 -21.32
CA GLY A 258 -17.70 20.18 -20.32
C GLY A 258 -17.55 18.65 -20.42
N LYS A 259 -16.60 18.17 -21.22
CA LYS A 259 -16.31 16.75 -21.41
C LYS A 259 -15.23 16.27 -20.45
N ASP A 260 -15.26 14.98 -20.13
CA ASP A 260 -14.15 14.27 -19.51
C ASP A 260 -13.31 13.61 -20.60
N VAL A 261 -12.46 14.41 -21.27
CA VAL A 261 -11.53 13.91 -22.28
C VAL A 261 -10.41 13.13 -21.58
N PHE A 262 -10.18 11.89 -21.98
CA PHE A 262 -9.16 11.07 -21.32
C PHE A 262 -7.75 11.53 -21.69
N ALA A 263 -6.83 11.42 -20.73
CA ALA A 263 -5.43 11.83 -20.84
C ALA A 263 -4.58 10.86 -21.67
N VAL A 264 -5.01 10.64 -22.92
CA VAL A 264 -4.40 9.76 -23.90
C VAL A 264 -4.41 10.46 -25.26
N PRO A 265 -3.46 10.14 -26.15
CA PRO A 265 -3.39 10.80 -27.44
C PRO A 265 -4.66 10.60 -28.28
N PRO A 266 -5.16 11.65 -28.94
CA PRO A 266 -6.17 11.51 -29.99
C PRO A 266 -5.54 10.86 -31.24
N SER A 267 -6.37 10.56 -32.23
CA SER A 267 -5.97 9.97 -33.51
C SER A 267 -6.63 10.69 -34.66
N TRP A 268 -5.86 11.06 -35.68
CA TRP A 268 -6.39 11.74 -36.87
C TRP A 268 -6.86 10.73 -37.93
N ALA A 269 -8.10 10.84 -38.37
CA ALA A 269 -8.66 10.07 -39.48
C ALA A 269 -8.43 10.74 -40.84
N SER A 270 -8.22 12.06 -40.84
CA SER A 270 -7.83 12.85 -42.02
C SER A 270 -7.16 14.16 -41.54
N ALA A 271 -6.90 15.11 -42.46
CA ALA A 271 -6.34 16.43 -42.11
C ALA A 271 -7.20 17.21 -41.09
N ASP A 272 -8.53 17.03 -41.11
CA ASP A 272 -9.48 17.82 -40.32
C ASP A 272 -10.47 16.96 -39.52
N GLU A 273 -10.26 15.65 -39.42
CA GLU A 273 -11.11 14.73 -38.66
C GLU A 273 -10.31 14.00 -37.59
N ILE A 274 -10.73 14.13 -36.34
CA ILE A 274 -10.11 13.54 -35.14
C ILE A 274 -11.04 12.50 -34.53
N VAL A 275 -10.46 11.40 -34.06
CA VAL A 275 -11.08 10.41 -33.20
C VAL A 275 -10.38 10.44 -31.84
N TYR A 276 -11.15 10.54 -30.76
CA TYR A 276 -10.65 10.60 -29.39
C TYR A 276 -11.60 9.88 -28.43
N SER A 277 -11.18 9.72 -27.18
CA SER A 277 -11.96 9.07 -26.13
C SER A 277 -12.39 10.08 -25.06
N ALA A 278 -13.68 10.14 -24.75
CA ALA A 278 -14.22 11.01 -23.72
C ALA A 278 -15.56 10.50 -23.21
N ASP A 279 -15.89 10.81 -21.95
CA ASP A 279 -17.20 10.51 -21.34
C ASP A 279 -17.60 9.03 -21.47
N GLY A 280 -16.62 8.11 -21.43
CA GLY A 280 -16.86 6.68 -21.59
C GLY A 280 -16.88 6.19 -23.04
N HIS A 281 -16.80 7.07 -24.03
CA HIS A 281 -17.10 6.75 -25.43
C HIS A 281 -15.94 7.03 -26.38
N VAL A 282 -15.97 6.39 -27.56
CA VAL A 282 -15.20 6.84 -28.73
C VAL A 282 -15.96 7.96 -29.41
N VAL A 283 -15.29 9.09 -29.64
CA VAL A 283 -15.89 10.29 -30.23
C VAL A 283 -15.15 10.66 -31.50
N ARG A 284 -15.89 10.88 -32.58
CA ARG A 284 -15.40 11.44 -33.84
C ARG A 284 -15.79 12.92 -33.95
N TYR A 285 -14.87 13.73 -34.40
CA TYR A 285 -15.04 15.17 -34.52
C TYR A 285 -14.34 15.69 -35.77
N ARG A 286 -15.11 16.29 -36.66
CA ARG A 286 -14.57 17.11 -37.76
C ARG A 286 -14.45 18.54 -37.29
N LEU A 287 -13.33 19.21 -37.54
CA LEU A 287 -13.07 20.56 -37.05
C LEU A 287 -14.22 21.52 -37.43
N GLY A 288 -14.79 22.20 -36.44
CA GLY A 288 -15.94 23.10 -36.60
C GLY A 288 -17.31 22.41 -36.73
N GLY A 289 -17.35 21.08 -36.74
CA GLY A 289 -18.57 20.27 -36.83
C GLY A 289 -19.08 19.76 -35.47
N ALA A 290 -19.97 18.76 -35.52
CA ALA A 290 -20.49 18.09 -34.32
C ALA A 290 -19.54 16.98 -33.82
N HIS A 291 -19.54 16.75 -32.51
CA HIS A 291 -18.93 15.58 -31.90
C HIS A 291 -19.93 14.42 -31.93
N THR A 292 -19.54 13.29 -32.53
CA THR A 292 -20.42 12.13 -32.73
C THR A 292 -19.83 10.90 -32.05
N VAL A 293 -20.66 10.13 -31.35
CA VAL A 293 -20.24 8.88 -30.71
C VAL A 293 -20.13 7.77 -31.75
N VAL A 294 -19.03 7.03 -31.73
CA VAL A 294 -18.86 5.79 -32.50
C VAL A 294 -19.16 4.62 -31.56
N PRO A 295 -20.31 3.91 -31.73
CA PRO A 295 -20.70 2.86 -30.80
C PRO A 295 -19.79 1.65 -30.93
N PHE A 296 -19.46 1.02 -29.80
CA PHE A 296 -18.78 -0.26 -29.79
C PHE A 296 -19.37 -1.18 -28.72
N THR A 297 -19.13 -2.48 -28.87
CA THR A 297 -19.36 -3.45 -27.80
C THR A 297 -18.17 -4.39 -27.69
N ALA A 298 -17.64 -4.59 -26.49
CA ALA A 298 -16.61 -5.57 -26.18
C ALA A 298 -17.15 -6.59 -25.18
N THR A 299 -16.98 -7.89 -25.46
CA THR A 299 -17.42 -8.96 -24.54
C THR A 299 -16.22 -9.53 -23.81
N VAL A 300 -16.24 -9.47 -22.48
CA VAL A 300 -15.16 -9.98 -21.63
C VAL A 300 -15.66 -11.04 -20.65
N PRO A 301 -14.81 -12.02 -20.32
CA PRO A 301 -15.15 -12.98 -19.29
C PRO A 301 -15.18 -12.30 -17.91
N VAL A 302 -16.07 -12.80 -17.05
CA VAL A 302 -16.24 -12.34 -15.67
C VAL A 302 -16.38 -13.57 -14.78
N THR A 303 -15.78 -13.53 -13.60
CA THR A 303 -15.82 -14.61 -12.62
C THR A 303 -16.76 -14.24 -11.49
N THR A 304 -18.01 -14.72 -11.54
CA THR A 304 -18.96 -14.51 -10.44
C THR A 304 -18.54 -15.29 -9.22
N ARG A 305 -18.34 -14.59 -8.10
CA ARG A 305 -17.81 -15.17 -6.87
C ARG A 305 -18.90 -15.42 -5.84
N ARG A 306 -18.75 -16.55 -5.12
CA ARG A 306 -19.36 -16.76 -3.81
C ARG A 306 -18.25 -16.68 -2.76
N LEU A 307 -18.41 -15.81 -1.76
CA LEU A 307 -17.51 -15.75 -0.61
C LEU A 307 -17.45 -17.14 0.03
N ARG A 308 -16.27 -17.77 -0.05
CA ARG A 308 -15.97 -19.07 0.54
C ARG A 308 -14.54 -18.98 1.05
N GLY A 309 -14.39 -18.88 2.37
CA GLY A 309 -13.09 -18.78 3.01
C GLY A 309 -13.15 -19.20 4.45
N LYS A 310 -11.99 -19.48 5.02
CA LYS A 310 -11.83 -19.73 6.45
C LYS A 310 -12.03 -18.40 7.18
N ALA A 311 -12.99 -18.34 8.09
CA ALA A 311 -13.16 -17.21 8.98
C ALA A 311 -11.93 -17.07 9.90
N PRO A 312 -11.40 -15.85 10.11
CA PRO A 312 -10.42 -15.59 11.17
C PRO A 312 -10.94 -16.08 12.52
N ASP A 313 -10.05 -16.63 13.34
CA ASP A 313 -10.44 -17.12 14.65
C ASP A 313 -10.50 -15.97 15.67
N VAL A 314 -11.72 -15.64 16.08
CA VAL A 314 -12.01 -14.60 17.07
C VAL A 314 -12.38 -15.13 18.45
N GLU A 315 -12.41 -16.46 18.64
CA GLU A 315 -13.04 -17.08 19.82
C GLU A 315 -12.16 -18.05 20.58
N SER A 316 -11.19 -18.71 19.94
CA SER A 316 -10.43 -19.74 20.65
C SER A 316 -9.51 -19.13 21.73
N THR A 317 -9.42 -19.86 22.84
CA THR A 317 -8.69 -19.45 24.07
C THR A 317 -7.51 -20.39 24.39
N GLY A 318 -7.22 -21.33 23.47
CA GLY A 318 -6.13 -22.28 23.60
C GLY A 318 -4.76 -21.59 23.66
N ARG A 319 -3.80 -22.26 24.30
CA ARG A 319 -2.40 -21.82 24.33
C ARG A 319 -1.78 -21.94 22.94
N ARG A 320 -1.10 -20.89 22.49
CA ARG A 320 -0.42 -20.81 21.19
C ARG A 320 1.04 -20.40 21.36
N PRO A 321 1.95 -20.86 20.49
CA PRO A 321 3.29 -20.29 20.45
C PRO A 321 3.21 -18.84 19.98
N VAL A 322 4.09 -17.99 20.50
CA VAL A 322 4.30 -16.62 19.97
C VAL A 322 4.99 -16.71 18.62
N GLN A 323 4.44 -16.02 17.62
CA GLN A 323 5.05 -15.87 16.29
C GLN A 323 5.55 -14.45 16.03
N GLY A 324 4.98 -13.46 16.70
CA GLY A 324 5.35 -12.04 16.61
C GLY A 324 6.59 -11.70 17.41
N ILE A 325 7.76 -12.13 16.94
CA ILE A 325 9.05 -11.69 17.46
C ILE A 325 9.50 -10.51 16.59
N ALA A 326 9.46 -9.30 17.15
CA ALA A 326 9.85 -8.09 16.43
C ALA A 326 11.23 -7.61 16.87
N CYS A 327 12.04 -7.20 15.89
CA CYS A 327 13.25 -6.41 16.09
C CYS A 327 14.28 -7.06 17.04
N PRO A 328 14.71 -8.32 16.78
CA PRO A 328 15.71 -8.97 17.61
C PRO A 328 17.06 -8.24 17.53
N THR A 329 17.81 -8.25 18.62
CA THR A 329 19.21 -7.78 18.70
C THR A 329 20.02 -8.74 19.60
N VAL A 330 21.34 -8.75 19.46
CA VAL A 330 22.23 -9.65 20.22
C VAL A 330 23.18 -8.83 21.09
N SER A 331 23.48 -9.33 22.29
CA SER A 331 24.46 -8.71 23.18
C SER A 331 25.87 -8.77 22.59
N PRO A 332 26.78 -7.82 22.92
CA PRO A 332 28.14 -7.79 22.38
C PRO A 332 28.97 -9.06 22.61
N ASP A 333 28.66 -9.81 23.67
CA ASP A 333 29.29 -11.10 23.98
C ASP A 333 28.65 -12.31 23.27
N GLY A 334 27.63 -12.08 22.43
CA GLY A 334 26.92 -13.11 21.67
C GLY A 334 26.03 -14.04 22.51
N ARG A 335 25.86 -13.79 23.82
CA ARG A 335 25.18 -14.73 24.74
C ARG A 335 23.69 -14.49 24.89
N TRP A 336 23.21 -13.27 24.69
CA TRP A 336 21.84 -12.86 24.95
C TRP A 336 21.18 -12.24 23.72
N ILE A 337 19.87 -12.41 23.62
CA ILE A 337 19.03 -11.85 22.57
C ILE A 337 17.95 -11.01 23.24
N ALA A 338 17.83 -9.75 22.84
CA ALA A 338 16.70 -8.91 23.22
C ALA A 338 15.74 -8.76 22.04
N PHE A 339 14.44 -8.74 22.28
CA PHE A 339 13.41 -8.61 21.24
C PHE A 339 12.08 -8.11 21.83
N ARG A 340 11.18 -7.61 20.98
CA ARG A 340 9.81 -7.28 21.36
C ARG A 340 8.86 -8.44 21.05
N ALA A 341 7.99 -8.76 22.00
CA ALA A 341 6.86 -9.67 21.82
C ALA A 341 5.76 -9.38 22.85
N LEU A 342 4.48 -9.46 22.45
CA LEU A 342 3.33 -9.27 23.34
C LEU A 342 3.34 -7.93 24.09
N ASN A 343 3.69 -6.84 23.39
CA ASN A 343 3.85 -5.48 23.93
C ASN A 343 4.83 -5.42 25.13
N ALA A 344 5.91 -6.21 25.06
CA ALA A 344 6.95 -6.24 26.08
C ALA A 344 8.33 -6.48 25.45
N LEU A 345 9.37 -6.01 26.14
CA LEU A 345 10.75 -6.37 25.83
C LEU A 345 11.12 -7.64 26.58
N TRP A 346 11.77 -8.57 25.87
CA TRP A 346 12.19 -9.87 26.37
C TRP A 346 13.69 -10.07 26.19
N LEU A 347 14.28 -10.88 27.06
CA LEU A 347 15.66 -11.32 27.03
C LEU A 347 15.71 -12.85 27.01
N ALA A 348 16.41 -13.45 26.03
CA ALA A 348 16.59 -14.89 25.92
C ALA A 348 18.07 -15.26 25.71
N ALA A 349 18.47 -16.47 26.11
CA ALA A 349 19.81 -16.95 25.85
C ALA A 349 19.97 -17.33 24.36
N ALA A 350 21.05 -16.89 23.72
CA ALA A 350 21.30 -17.12 22.30
C ALA A 350 21.57 -18.60 21.95
N ASN A 351 21.85 -19.43 22.95
CA ASN A 351 21.96 -20.88 22.80
C ASN A 351 20.60 -21.62 22.94
N GLY A 352 19.51 -20.90 23.20
CA GLY A 352 18.17 -21.45 23.38
C GLY A 352 17.95 -22.19 24.71
N ARG A 353 18.85 -22.05 25.69
CA ARG A 353 18.70 -22.68 27.01
C ARG A 353 17.92 -21.76 27.95
N GLY A 354 16.94 -22.32 28.65
CA GLY A 354 16.12 -21.59 29.62
C GLY A 354 14.94 -20.85 28.97
N ALA A 355 14.04 -20.35 29.80
CA ALA A 355 12.88 -19.59 29.35
C ALA A 355 13.25 -18.11 29.09
N PRO A 356 12.71 -17.46 28.05
CA PRO A 356 12.83 -16.01 27.88
C PRO A 356 12.30 -15.26 29.10
N ARG A 357 13.00 -14.20 29.51
CA ARG A 357 12.64 -13.33 30.63
C ARG A 357 12.06 -12.02 30.12
N LYS A 358 10.88 -11.65 30.59
CA LYS A 358 10.27 -10.33 30.36
C LYS A 358 11.03 -9.28 31.18
N ILE A 359 11.46 -8.18 30.56
CA ILE A 359 12.28 -7.14 31.21
C ILE A 359 11.58 -5.78 31.29
N VAL A 360 10.79 -5.39 30.28
CA VAL A 360 9.97 -4.16 30.30
C VAL A 360 8.56 -4.51 29.80
N ALA A 361 7.54 -4.21 30.61
CA ALA A 361 6.14 -4.53 30.32
C ALA A 361 5.18 -3.67 31.16
N ASP A 362 5.31 -2.37 31.02
CA ASP A 362 4.60 -1.32 31.76
C ASP A 362 3.29 -0.86 31.09
N GLY A 363 2.89 -1.52 29.99
CA GLY A 363 1.67 -1.21 29.24
C GLY A 363 1.84 -0.16 28.14
N TYR A 364 2.97 0.52 28.10
CA TYR A 364 3.36 1.45 27.04
C TYR A 364 3.99 0.71 25.86
N PHE A 365 4.08 1.38 24.72
CA PHE A 365 4.64 0.82 23.50
C PHE A 365 6.17 0.90 23.58
N ASN A 366 6.78 -0.20 24.02
CA ASN A 366 8.23 -0.31 24.12
C ASN A 366 8.77 -1.02 22.87
N SER A 367 9.62 -0.36 22.09
CA SER A 367 10.13 -0.90 20.84
C SER A 367 11.64 -0.75 20.68
N ASP A 368 12.16 -1.48 19.70
CA ASP A 368 13.47 -1.26 19.11
C ASP A 368 14.65 -1.37 20.11
N PRO A 369 14.78 -2.52 20.79
CA PRO A 369 15.84 -2.71 21.77
C PRO A 369 17.23 -2.75 21.11
N ASP A 370 18.24 -2.17 21.75
CA ASP A 370 19.66 -2.27 21.37
C ASP A 370 20.55 -2.34 22.62
N PHE A 371 21.55 -3.22 22.62
CA PHE A 371 22.46 -3.35 23.77
C PHE A 371 23.49 -2.22 23.78
N SER A 372 23.85 -1.74 24.97
CA SER A 372 25.05 -0.92 25.13
C SER A 372 26.29 -1.71 24.72
N PRO A 373 27.36 -1.07 24.21
CA PRO A 373 28.58 -1.77 23.80
C PRO A 373 29.26 -2.57 24.92
N ASP A 374 29.04 -2.20 26.18
CA ASP A 374 29.53 -2.94 27.35
C ASP A 374 28.58 -4.08 27.80
N GLY A 375 27.43 -4.23 27.15
CA GLY A 375 26.42 -5.26 27.40
C GLY A 375 25.65 -5.12 28.71
N LYS A 376 25.76 -3.99 29.42
CA LYS A 376 25.13 -3.80 30.75
C LYS A 376 23.76 -3.14 30.70
N LYS A 377 23.43 -2.44 29.63
CA LYS A 377 22.18 -1.70 29.47
C LYS A 377 21.50 -2.06 28.15
N LEU A 378 20.20 -1.83 28.11
CA LEU A 378 19.38 -1.91 26.90
C LEU A 378 18.76 -0.54 26.61
N LEU A 379 19.03 0.01 25.44
CA LEU A 379 18.38 1.18 24.89
C LEU A 379 17.10 0.77 24.17
N TYR A 380 16.03 1.55 24.32
CA TYR A 380 14.75 1.31 23.66
C TYR A 380 13.94 2.61 23.53
N ALA A 381 12.92 2.59 22.67
CA ALA A 381 11.96 3.68 22.54
C ALA A 381 10.68 3.36 23.33
N SER A 382 10.08 4.35 24.01
CA SER A 382 8.83 4.18 24.76
C SER A 382 7.95 5.44 24.74
N ASP A 383 6.64 5.28 24.57
CA ASP A 383 5.65 6.37 24.57
C ASP A 383 5.13 6.75 25.97
N ARG A 384 5.82 6.30 27.03
CA ARG A 384 5.47 6.50 28.45
C ARG A 384 5.19 7.95 28.84
N ASP A 385 5.88 8.91 28.23
CA ASP A 385 5.73 10.35 28.49
C ASP A 385 4.90 11.06 27.41
N GLY A 386 4.02 10.31 26.74
CA GLY A 386 3.16 10.77 25.67
C GLY A 386 3.76 10.48 24.30
N THR A 387 4.97 10.96 24.00
CA THR A 387 5.66 10.70 22.72
C THR A 387 6.77 9.67 22.88
N ALA A 388 7.16 8.99 21.79
CA ALA A 388 8.24 8.02 21.83
C ALA A 388 9.57 8.70 22.21
N ASP A 389 10.07 8.42 23.40
CA ASP A 389 11.33 8.91 23.93
C ASP A 389 12.32 7.75 24.10
N LEU A 390 13.62 8.06 24.20
CA LEU A 390 14.66 7.07 24.46
C LEU A 390 14.80 6.76 25.95
N TRP A 391 14.89 5.48 26.28
CA TRP A 391 15.04 4.94 27.63
C TRP A 391 16.18 3.94 27.72
N LEU A 392 16.79 3.85 28.89
CA LEU A 392 17.81 2.85 29.22
C LEU A 392 17.30 1.94 30.33
N HIS A 393 17.39 0.64 30.11
CA HIS A 393 17.15 -0.40 31.10
C HIS A 393 18.49 -0.97 31.58
N ASP A 394 18.78 -0.88 32.88
CA ASP A 394 19.96 -1.52 33.48
C ASP A 394 19.70 -3.02 33.71
N LEU A 395 20.45 -3.89 33.04
CA LEU A 395 20.21 -5.34 33.07
C LEU A 395 20.53 -6.00 34.42
N ARG A 396 21.29 -5.32 35.28
CA ARG A 396 21.69 -5.80 36.60
C ARG A 396 20.69 -5.38 37.67
N THR A 397 20.27 -4.11 37.68
CA THR A 397 19.35 -3.57 38.70
C THR A 397 17.88 -3.71 38.29
N GLY A 398 17.60 -3.80 36.99
CA GLY A 398 16.26 -3.73 36.43
C GLY A 398 15.66 -2.32 36.41
N ALA A 399 16.47 -1.28 36.69
CA ALA A 399 16.00 0.10 36.71
C ALA A 399 15.94 0.69 35.30
N ASP A 400 14.87 1.44 35.02
CA ASP A 400 14.72 2.23 33.81
C ASP A 400 15.03 3.71 34.07
N SER A 401 15.79 4.35 33.17
CA SER A 401 16.09 5.78 33.19
C SER A 401 15.82 6.42 31.84
N LYS A 402 15.12 7.56 31.83
CA LYS A 402 14.89 8.35 30.62
C LYS A 402 16.22 8.94 30.11
N LEU A 403 16.51 8.74 28.84
CA LEU A 403 17.74 9.20 28.19
C LEU A 403 17.55 10.55 27.47
N SER A 404 16.35 10.82 26.99
CA SER A 404 16.04 11.97 26.14
C SER A 404 14.62 12.46 26.38
N GLY A 405 14.37 13.76 26.20
CA GLY A 405 13.02 14.36 26.19
C GLY A 405 12.91 15.38 25.07
N LEU A 406 13.39 14.99 23.88
CA LEU A 406 13.53 15.87 22.73
C LEU A 406 12.18 16.04 22.01
N PRO A 407 11.99 17.12 21.22
CA PRO A 407 10.81 17.27 20.37
C PRO A 407 10.69 16.13 19.34
N GLY A 408 9.45 15.82 18.94
CA GLY A 408 9.17 14.78 17.94
C GLY A 408 9.11 13.37 18.53
N ALA A 409 9.09 12.36 17.66
CA ALA A 409 9.24 10.96 18.05
C ALA A 409 10.71 10.55 17.98
N GLN A 410 11.15 9.63 18.84
CA GLN A 410 12.50 9.09 18.84
C GLN A 410 12.40 7.57 18.76
N THR A 411 12.64 7.01 17.57
CA THR A 411 12.37 5.60 17.24
C THR A 411 13.60 4.91 16.66
N ALA A 412 13.58 3.58 16.59
CA ALA A 412 14.68 2.77 16.03
C ALA A 412 16.11 3.14 16.53
N PRO A 413 16.33 3.38 17.84
CA PRO A 413 17.61 3.85 18.33
C PRO A 413 18.70 2.77 18.25
N ARG A 414 19.96 3.19 18.01
CA ARG A 414 21.14 2.32 18.00
C ARG A 414 22.34 2.99 18.65
N PHE A 415 23.04 2.27 19.51
CA PHE A 415 24.32 2.71 20.06
C PHE A 415 25.39 2.74 18.97
N ALA A 416 26.21 3.80 18.99
CA ALA A 416 27.48 3.78 18.31
C ALA A 416 28.45 2.81 19.02
N PRO A 417 29.44 2.22 18.30
CA PRO A 417 30.40 1.29 18.90
C PRO A 417 31.19 1.87 20.09
N ASP A 418 31.35 3.19 20.15
CA ASP A 418 32.05 3.88 21.25
C ASP A 418 31.23 4.02 22.55
N GLY A 419 29.91 3.76 22.49
CA GLY A 419 29.00 3.90 23.63
C GLY A 419 28.75 5.34 24.08
N ARG A 420 29.27 6.35 23.36
CA ARG A 420 29.12 7.78 23.66
C ARG A 420 28.07 8.46 22.78
N ARG A 421 27.69 7.82 21.68
CA ARG A 421 26.71 8.35 20.72
C ARG A 421 25.57 7.37 20.50
N VAL A 422 24.40 7.91 20.21
CA VAL A 422 23.21 7.16 19.79
C VAL A 422 22.68 7.77 18.49
N VAL A 423 22.36 6.94 17.51
CA VAL A 423 21.55 7.36 16.37
C VAL A 423 20.12 6.91 16.57
N TYR A 424 19.15 7.76 16.28
CA TYR A 424 17.73 7.41 16.27
C TYR A 424 17.04 8.01 15.04
N GLN A 425 15.81 7.58 14.76
CA GLN A 425 14.99 8.10 13.67
C GLN A 425 13.79 8.86 14.22
N ASP A 426 13.50 10.03 13.67
CA ASP A 426 12.29 10.78 14.01
C ASP A 426 11.06 10.36 13.18
N GLN A 427 9.93 11.02 13.41
CA GLN A 427 8.65 10.71 12.75
C GLN A 427 8.68 10.89 11.22
N ASP A 428 9.64 11.66 10.70
CA ASP A 428 9.80 11.93 9.27
C ASP A 428 10.95 11.08 8.67
N GLY A 429 11.59 10.22 9.48
CA GLY A 429 12.63 9.29 9.04
C GLY A 429 14.03 9.91 8.99
N ILE A 430 14.23 11.09 9.57
CA ILE A 430 15.56 11.70 9.68
C ILE A 430 16.37 10.91 10.71
N ALA A 431 17.57 10.48 10.34
CA ALA A 431 18.54 9.93 11.28
C ALA A 431 19.19 11.07 12.07
N GLN A 432 18.96 11.09 13.38
CA GLN A 432 19.48 12.08 14.33
C GLN A 432 20.58 11.43 15.17
N LEU A 433 21.72 12.11 15.28
CA LEU A 433 22.84 11.71 16.13
C LEU A 433 22.78 12.48 17.45
N LEU A 434 22.61 11.76 18.55
CA LEU A 434 22.67 12.26 19.93
C LEU A 434 24.03 11.93 20.55
N ASP A 435 24.71 12.95 21.06
CA ASP A 435 25.88 12.80 21.91
C ASP A 435 25.44 12.66 23.38
N LEU A 436 25.82 11.57 24.04
CA LEU A 436 25.33 11.23 25.38
C LEU A 436 25.99 12.03 26.51
N GLU A 437 27.13 12.67 26.24
CA GLU A 437 27.85 13.46 27.24
C GLU A 437 27.37 14.91 27.26
N THR A 438 27.22 15.49 26.08
CA THR A 438 26.82 16.89 25.89
C THR A 438 25.31 17.07 25.75
N GLY A 439 24.59 16.03 25.36
CA GLY A 439 23.17 16.10 24.99
C GLY A 439 22.93 16.74 23.61
N ALA A 440 24.00 17.03 22.85
CA ALA A 440 23.88 17.66 21.55
C ALA A 440 23.24 16.72 20.52
N VAL A 441 22.36 17.27 19.68
CA VAL A 441 21.66 16.54 18.62
C VAL A 441 21.95 17.19 17.28
N ARG A 442 22.24 16.38 16.26
CA ARG A 442 22.30 16.84 14.87
C ARG A 442 21.77 15.80 13.90
N ALA A 443 21.15 16.26 12.81
CA ALA A 443 20.79 15.39 11.70
C ALA A 443 22.04 14.89 10.97
N VAL A 444 22.02 13.61 10.57
CA VAL A 444 23.05 13.00 9.71
C VAL A 444 22.47 12.54 8.36
N THR A 445 21.16 12.63 8.17
CA THR A 445 20.49 12.47 6.88
C THR A 445 19.51 13.62 6.65
N PRO A 446 19.05 13.85 5.41
CA PRO A 446 17.80 14.57 5.18
C PRO A 446 16.61 13.72 5.63
N THR A 447 15.40 14.22 5.39
CA THR A 447 14.17 13.44 5.51
C THR A 447 14.23 12.26 4.55
N LEU A 448 13.96 11.05 5.05
CA LEU A 448 13.93 9.84 4.27
C LEU A 448 12.54 9.22 4.35
N PHE A 449 11.97 8.86 3.20
CA PHE A 449 10.64 8.25 3.19
C PHE A 449 10.71 6.80 3.71
N GLN A 450 10.33 6.58 4.97
CA GLN A 450 10.25 5.24 5.60
C GLN A 450 11.56 4.43 5.46
N PRO A 451 12.69 4.93 5.95
CA PRO A 451 13.96 4.22 5.87
C PRO A 451 13.96 2.97 6.76
N GLY A 452 14.96 2.14 6.56
CA GLY A 452 15.27 1.03 7.45
C GLY A 452 16.08 1.43 8.66
N ARG A 453 16.29 0.48 9.57
CA ARG A 453 17.17 0.68 10.71
C ARG A 453 18.59 1.03 10.28
N VAL A 454 19.24 1.84 11.10
CA VAL A 454 20.66 2.13 10.97
C VAL A 454 21.50 0.95 11.48
N SER A 455 22.61 0.69 10.80
CA SER A 455 23.72 -0.13 11.26
C SER A 455 25.03 0.68 11.20
N TRP A 456 25.87 0.54 12.23
CA TRP A 456 27.15 1.22 12.35
C TRP A 456 28.30 0.41 11.77
N SER A 457 29.25 1.05 11.09
CA SER A 457 30.58 0.49 10.87
C SER A 457 31.30 0.32 12.21
N ALA A 458 32.23 -0.64 12.29
CA ALA A 458 32.95 -0.95 13.53
C ALA A 458 33.76 0.24 14.09
N ASP A 459 34.22 1.14 13.21
CA ASP A 459 34.95 2.35 13.60
C ASP A 459 34.04 3.55 13.96
N GLY A 460 32.72 3.41 13.84
CA GLY A 460 31.75 4.45 14.17
C GLY A 460 31.78 5.67 13.24
N LYS A 461 32.31 5.53 12.01
CA LYS A 461 32.41 6.62 11.02
C LYS A 461 31.39 6.53 9.89
N THR A 462 30.82 5.36 9.64
CA THR A 462 29.85 5.14 8.57
C THR A 462 28.56 4.56 9.15
N LEU A 463 27.42 5.08 8.70
CA LEU A 463 26.13 4.45 8.87
C LEU A 463 25.72 3.79 7.55
N VAL A 464 25.04 2.65 7.64
CA VAL A 464 24.33 2.06 6.50
C VAL A 464 22.89 1.77 6.90
N LEU A 465 21.95 2.05 6.00
CA LEU A 465 20.52 1.76 6.17
C LEU A 465 19.86 1.48 4.82
N ALA A 466 18.66 0.90 4.86
CA ALA A 466 17.87 0.67 3.65
C ALA A 466 17.06 1.93 3.28
N ALA A 467 17.15 2.41 2.05
CA ALA A 467 16.38 3.56 1.58
C ALA A 467 15.87 3.34 0.15
N VAL A 468 14.67 3.86 -0.16
CA VAL A 468 14.13 3.78 -1.52
C VAL A 468 14.90 4.72 -2.44
N LYS A 469 15.17 4.25 -3.66
CA LYS A 469 15.61 5.06 -4.79
C LYS A 469 14.60 4.89 -5.92
N PRO A 470 13.74 5.89 -6.18
CA PRO A 470 12.86 5.91 -7.35
C PRO A 470 13.64 5.83 -8.66
N VAL A 471 13.00 5.30 -9.71
CA VAL A 471 13.62 5.26 -11.05
C VAL A 471 13.50 6.61 -11.77
N SER A 472 12.43 7.37 -11.50
CA SER A 472 12.07 8.57 -12.26
C SER A 472 11.19 9.51 -11.43
N LYS A 473 11.10 10.79 -11.80
CA LYS A 473 10.12 11.75 -11.28
C LYS A 473 8.69 11.43 -11.77
N ARG A 474 8.57 10.71 -12.89
CA ARG A 474 7.26 10.29 -13.42
C ARG A 474 6.63 9.17 -12.59
N PHE A 475 7.41 8.19 -12.15
CA PHE A 475 6.96 7.05 -11.35
C PHE A 475 7.81 6.88 -10.10
N ARG A 476 7.14 6.89 -8.94
CA ARG A 476 7.79 6.82 -7.62
C ARG A 476 8.42 5.46 -7.31
N GLU A 477 7.96 4.38 -7.95
CA GLU A 477 8.46 3.03 -7.72
C GLU A 477 9.93 2.90 -8.17
N GLY A 478 10.71 2.20 -7.35
CA GLY A 478 12.10 1.89 -7.66
C GLY A 478 12.62 0.72 -6.83
N THR A 479 13.82 0.83 -6.27
CA THR A 479 14.41 -0.24 -5.46
C THR A 479 14.79 0.26 -4.07
N SER A 480 14.69 -0.63 -3.08
CA SER A 480 15.28 -0.39 -1.76
C SER A 480 16.77 -0.71 -1.84
N GLN A 481 17.61 0.30 -1.64
CA GLN A 481 19.06 0.28 -1.81
C GLN A 481 19.79 0.46 -0.48
N LEU A 482 21.10 0.17 -0.50
CA LEU A 482 22.01 0.47 0.59
C LEU A 482 22.32 1.98 0.52
N LEU A 483 21.95 2.72 1.57
CA LEU A 483 22.32 4.12 1.74
C LEU A 483 23.48 4.17 2.74
N TYR A 484 24.66 4.62 2.30
CA TYR A 484 25.79 4.91 3.15
C TYR A 484 25.76 6.39 3.54
N VAL A 485 26.09 6.66 4.81
CA VAL A 485 26.16 8.01 5.37
C VAL A 485 27.50 8.16 6.07
N ASP A 486 28.31 9.11 5.64
CA ASP A 486 29.49 9.52 6.41
C ASP A 486 29.04 10.30 7.64
N VAL A 487 29.39 9.82 8.83
CA VAL A 487 28.91 10.40 10.09
C VAL A 487 29.43 11.83 10.25
N ALA A 488 30.67 12.10 9.87
CA ALA A 488 31.30 13.40 10.09
C ALA A 488 30.76 14.46 9.12
N THR A 489 30.63 14.12 7.84
CA THR A 489 30.25 15.08 6.78
C THR A 489 28.77 15.05 6.42
N ALA A 490 28.03 14.02 6.84
CA ALA A 490 26.67 13.71 6.38
C ALA A 490 26.55 13.46 4.87
N GLU A 491 27.66 13.11 4.20
CA GLU A 491 27.65 12.75 2.77
C GLU A 491 26.91 11.43 2.54
N LEU A 492 26.06 11.39 1.52
CA LEU A 492 25.21 10.26 1.18
C LEU A 492 25.68 9.54 -0.09
N GLU A 493 25.60 8.20 -0.08
CA GLU A 493 25.82 7.37 -1.27
C GLU A 493 24.82 6.22 -1.34
N TYR A 494 24.12 6.12 -2.47
CA TYR A 494 23.22 5.01 -2.79
C TYR A 494 23.93 3.93 -3.59
N VAL A 495 23.83 2.68 -3.14
CA VAL A 495 24.41 1.50 -3.79
C VAL A 495 23.36 0.40 -3.91
N GLU A 496 23.21 -0.17 -5.11
CA GLU A 496 22.36 -1.33 -5.31
C GLU A 496 22.90 -2.53 -4.51
N PRO A 497 22.04 -3.27 -3.77
CA PRO A 497 22.50 -4.43 -3.01
C PRO A 497 23.02 -5.54 -3.93
N MET A 498 22.37 -5.68 -5.10
CA MET A 498 22.77 -6.52 -6.22
C MET A 498 22.21 -5.88 -7.51
N PRO A 499 22.80 -6.16 -8.69
CA PRO A 499 22.37 -5.55 -9.95
C PRO A 499 20.86 -5.71 -10.20
N PHE A 500 20.14 -4.59 -10.24
CA PHE A 500 18.68 -4.55 -10.46
C PHE A 500 17.88 -5.42 -9.48
N ARG A 501 18.34 -5.49 -8.22
CA ARG A 501 17.64 -6.14 -7.12
C ARG A 501 17.41 -5.16 -5.99
N SER A 502 16.32 -5.39 -5.27
CA SER A 502 15.93 -4.59 -4.11
C SER A 502 16.14 -5.40 -2.84
N LEU A 503 16.53 -4.72 -1.76
CA LEU A 503 16.34 -5.25 -0.41
C LEU A 503 14.87 -5.64 -0.23
N ALA A 504 14.64 -6.74 0.48
CA ALA A 504 13.34 -7.41 0.50
C ALA A 504 12.26 -6.59 1.22
N THR A 505 12.61 -5.96 2.35
CA THR A 505 11.84 -4.89 3.00
C THR A 505 12.83 -3.89 3.59
N ARG A 506 12.37 -2.69 3.95
CA ARG A 506 13.23 -1.70 4.61
C ARG A 506 13.18 -1.80 6.13
N GLY A 507 12.13 -2.39 6.71
CA GLY A 507 11.93 -2.41 8.17
C GLY A 507 13.12 -2.99 8.95
N ASP A 508 13.23 -4.32 8.97
CA ASP A 508 14.20 -5.03 9.82
C ASP A 508 15.16 -5.94 9.01
N ASP A 509 15.04 -5.99 7.68
CA ASP A 509 15.73 -6.94 6.78
C ASP A 509 17.20 -6.57 6.43
N GLY A 510 17.80 -5.68 7.23
CA GLY A 510 19.13 -5.14 7.03
C GLY A 510 19.18 -3.94 6.07
N PRO A 511 20.38 -3.43 5.75
CA PRO A 511 21.70 -4.03 6.01
C PRO A 511 22.15 -4.01 7.48
N VAL A 512 22.94 -5.01 7.88
CA VAL A 512 23.57 -5.12 9.21
C VAL A 512 25.05 -5.48 9.11
N PHE A 513 25.91 -4.70 9.78
CA PHE A 513 27.35 -4.95 9.90
C PHE A 513 27.65 -6.10 10.84
N ALA A 514 28.64 -6.91 10.47
CA ALA A 514 29.30 -7.81 11.40
C ALA A 514 30.05 -7.02 12.48
N PRO A 515 30.21 -7.55 13.70
CA PRO A 515 30.87 -6.82 14.79
C PRO A 515 32.31 -6.39 14.48
N ASP A 516 33.03 -7.14 13.64
CA ASP A 516 34.38 -6.79 13.17
C ASP A 516 34.41 -5.78 12.02
N GLY A 517 33.26 -5.43 11.45
CA GLY A 517 33.13 -4.52 10.32
C GLY A 517 33.56 -5.11 8.97
N ASN A 518 33.89 -6.39 8.87
CA ASN A 518 34.42 -7.00 7.64
C ASN A 518 33.33 -7.56 6.70
N HIS A 519 32.09 -7.66 7.17
CA HIS A 519 30.97 -8.17 6.38
C HIS A 519 29.70 -7.34 6.60
N LEU A 520 28.87 -7.29 5.57
CA LEU A 520 27.47 -6.87 5.64
C LEU A 520 26.55 -8.06 5.38
N ALA A 521 25.41 -8.10 6.07
CA ALA A 521 24.33 -9.02 5.78
C ALA A 521 23.02 -8.28 5.52
N PHE A 522 22.21 -8.81 4.60
CA PHE A 522 20.92 -8.23 4.21
C PHE A 522 20.03 -9.27 3.53
N VAL A 523 18.73 -9.02 3.46
CA VAL A 523 17.77 -9.91 2.79
C VAL A 523 17.42 -9.40 1.39
N VAL A 524 17.55 -10.27 0.40
CA VAL A 524 17.07 -10.07 -0.98
C VAL A 524 16.39 -11.35 -1.45
N GLU A 525 15.30 -11.22 -2.19
CA GLU A 525 14.48 -12.36 -2.65
C GLU A 525 14.08 -13.33 -1.51
N SER A 526 13.83 -12.79 -0.31
CA SER A 526 13.51 -13.53 0.92
C SER A 526 14.61 -14.51 1.39
N LEU A 527 15.84 -14.32 0.95
CA LEU A 527 17.03 -15.07 1.38
C LEU A 527 18.05 -14.15 2.05
N LEU A 528 18.83 -14.69 2.98
CA LEU A 528 19.93 -14.00 3.63
C LEU A 528 21.15 -13.99 2.73
N TYR A 529 21.65 -12.80 2.41
CA TYR A 529 22.91 -12.60 1.71
C TYR A 529 23.97 -12.04 2.66
N VAL A 530 25.21 -12.45 2.44
CA VAL A 530 26.40 -11.89 3.12
C VAL A 530 27.39 -11.46 2.05
N VAL A 531 28.04 -10.30 2.26
CA VAL A 531 29.06 -9.75 1.38
C VAL A 531 30.26 -9.26 2.20
N PRO A 532 31.50 -9.54 1.79
CA PRO A 532 32.68 -8.93 2.41
C PRO A 532 32.73 -7.44 2.07
N VAL A 533 33.22 -6.63 3.00
CA VAL A 533 33.24 -5.17 2.85
C VAL A 533 34.56 -4.55 3.29
N ASP A 534 34.84 -3.34 2.80
CA ASP A 534 35.94 -2.52 3.29
C ASP A 534 35.56 -1.79 4.61
N GLY A 535 36.47 -0.97 5.15
CA GLY A 535 36.22 -0.24 6.39
C GLY A 535 35.07 0.78 6.34
N ARG A 536 34.63 1.18 5.13
CA ARG A 536 33.41 2.01 4.94
C ARG A 536 32.15 1.15 4.78
N GLY A 537 32.29 -0.17 4.69
CA GLY A 537 31.19 -1.08 4.41
C GLY A 537 30.91 -1.28 2.93
N ARG A 538 31.75 -0.81 2.01
CA ARG A 538 31.52 -1.05 0.58
C ARG A 538 31.80 -2.50 0.22
N PRO A 539 30.93 -3.16 -0.56
CA PRO A 539 31.18 -4.49 -1.09
C PRO A 539 32.56 -4.61 -1.77
N THR A 540 33.38 -5.55 -1.33
CA THR A 540 34.67 -5.89 -1.94
C THR A 540 34.60 -7.18 -2.77
N GLY A 541 33.43 -7.80 -2.85
CA GLY A 541 33.13 -8.98 -3.66
C GLY A 541 31.62 -9.13 -3.88
N GLU A 542 31.23 -10.22 -4.53
CA GLU A 542 29.81 -10.49 -4.83
C GLU A 542 29.05 -10.98 -3.58
N PRO A 543 27.83 -10.48 -3.33
CA PRO A 543 26.96 -11.02 -2.29
C PRO A 543 26.62 -12.50 -2.52
N ARG A 544 26.65 -13.30 -1.45
CA ARG A 544 26.32 -14.73 -1.50
C ARG A 544 25.18 -15.07 -0.56
N ALA A 545 24.19 -15.79 -1.08
CA ALA A 545 23.12 -16.36 -0.27
C ALA A 545 23.67 -17.41 0.72
N VAL A 546 23.30 -17.29 1.99
CA VAL A 546 23.65 -18.23 3.08
C VAL A 546 22.44 -18.98 3.64
N THR A 547 21.25 -18.70 3.11
CA THR A 547 20.01 -19.45 3.37
C THR A 547 19.30 -19.77 2.06
N ASP A 548 18.42 -20.78 2.09
CA ASP A 548 17.58 -21.23 0.97
C ASP A 548 16.07 -21.22 1.31
N GLU A 549 15.71 -20.61 2.44
CA GLU A 549 14.36 -20.51 3.01
C GLU A 549 14.02 -19.08 3.41
N VAL A 550 12.74 -18.83 3.72
CA VAL A 550 12.24 -17.52 4.19
C VAL A 550 13.12 -16.99 5.31
N THR A 551 13.75 -15.85 5.07
CA THR A 551 14.64 -15.19 6.01
C THR A 551 14.22 -13.74 6.17
N ASP A 552 14.05 -13.32 7.42
CA ASP A 552 13.71 -11.95 7.78
C ASP A 552 14.51 -11.51 9.02
N SER A 553 14.68 -10.20 9.22
CA SER A 553 15.29 -9.63 10.44
C SER A 553 16.66 -10.22 10.85
N PRO A 554 17.68 -10.22 9.97
CA PRO A 554 18.97 -10.80 10.29
C PRO A 554 19.74 -9.96 11.31
N VAL A 555 20.45 -10.63 12.22
CA VAL A 555 21.39 -10.02 13.18
C VAL A 555 22.62 -10.89 13.35
N TRP A 556 23.78 -10.27 13.56
CA TRP A 556 25.01 -10.99 13.86
C TRP A 556 25.06 -11.38 15.33
N GLN A 557 25.40 -12.64 15.61
CA GLN A 557 25.69 -13.11 16.97
C GLN A 557 27.18 -12.92 17.32
N ASP A 558 28.04 -13.13 16.32
CA ASP A 558 29.50 -12.98 16.38
C ASP A 558 30.01 -12.75 14.94
N ASN A 559 31.33 -12.70 14.71
CA ASN A 559 31.90 -12.45 13.37
C ASN A 559 31.63 -13.56 12.33
N ARG A 560 31.05 -14.69 12.76
CA ARG A 560 30.79 -15.85 11.89
C ARG A 560 29.36 -16.34 11.92
N THR A 561 28.58 -16.00 12.94
CA THR A 561 27.24 -16.56 13.17
C THR A 561 26.19 -15.49 12.95
N LEU A 562 25.15 -15.83 12.19
CA LEU A 562 23.95 -15.00 12.02
C LEU A 562 22.72 -15.66 12.62
N LEU A 563 21.88 -14.84 13.22
CA LEU A 563 20.51 -15.17 13.60
C LEU A 563 19.53 -14.48 12.66
N TYR A 564 18.38 -15.09 12.45
CA TYR A 564 17.31 -14.54 11.62
C TYR A 564 15.96 -15.15 12.00
N LEU A 565 14.87 -14.53 11.55
CA LEU A 565 13.52 -15.06 11.71
C LEU A 565 13.10 -15.85 10.46
N ASN A 566 12.42 -16.97 10.69
CA ASN A 566 11.78 -17.80 9.67
C ASN A 566 10.41 -18.23 10.19
N ASN A 567 9.34 -17.69 9.62
CA ASN A 567 7.95 -18.06 9.92
C ASN A 567 7.63 -18.15 11.43
N GLY A 568 8.05 -17.11 12.18
CA GLY A 568 7.81 -17.02 13.63
C GLY A 568 8.84 -17.77 14.48
N ARG A 569 9.90 -18.33 13.89
CA ARG A 569 10.98 -19.02 14.60
C ARG A 569 12.28 -18.27 14.46
N LEU A 570 13.01 -18.17 15.57
CA LEU A 570 14.39 -17.73 15.55
C LEU A 570 15.30 -18.87 15.05
N ARG A 571 16.14 -18.57 14.07
CA ARG A 571 17.05 -19.48 13.40
C ARG A 571 18.47 -18.98 13.54
N ARG A 572 19.42 -19.92 13.38
CA ARG A 572 20.86 -19.68 13.37
C ARG A 572 21.49 -20.34 12.15
N THR A 573 22.38 -19.63 11.47
CA THR A 573 23.30 -20.14 10.44
C THR A 573 24.71 -19.56 10.67
N ASP A 574 25.67 -19.96 9.86
CA ASP A 574 26.98 -19.31 9.81
C ASP A 574 27.17 -18.52 8.51
N LEU A 575 28.23 -17.72 8.46
CA LEU A 575 28.58 -16.88 7.32
C LEU A 575 28.82 -17.71 6.05
N HIS A 576 29.09 -19.01 6.18
CA HIS A 576 29.33 -19.93 5.06
C HIS A 576 28.05 -20.63 4.58
N GLY A 577 26.93 -20.50 5.30
CA GLY A 577 25.66 -21.15 4.97
C GLY A 577 25.54 -22.57 5.53
N ALA A 578 26.06 -22.82 6.73
CA ALA A 578 25.84 -24.08 7.43
C ALA A 578 24.34 -24.40 7.56
N ARG A 579 24.02 -25.70 7.65
CA ARG A 579 22.63 -26.16 7.82
C ARG A 579 21.98 -25.43 9.00
N PRO A 580 20.91 -24.65 8.78
CA PRO A 580 20.47 -23.78 9.86
C PRO A 580 19.70 -24.53 10.94
N ARG A 581 19.70 -23.97 12.15
CA ARG A 581 19.13 -24.58 13.35
C ARG A 581 18.15 -23.63 14.03
N THR A 582 17.06 -24.14 14.56
CA THR A 582 16.12 -23.35 15.37
C THR A 582 16.70 -23.10 16.76
N ILE A 583 16.66 -21.85 17.20
CA ILE A 583 16.86 -21.47 18.60
C ILE A 583 15.47 -21.55 19.27
N PRO A 584 15.23 -22.50 20.18
CA PRO A 584 13.93 -22.62 20.83
C PRO A 584 13.68 -21.40 21.72
N LEU A 585 12.55 -20.73 21.48
CA LEU A 585 11.98 -19.73 22.37
C LEU A 585 10.67 -20.33 22.90
N ASP A 586 10.68 -20.87 24.11
CA ASP A 586 9.46 -21.42 24.76
C ASP A 586 8.56 -20.27 25.24
N LEU A 587 8.02 -19.51 24.29
CA LEU A 587 7.17 -18.37 24.52
C LEU A 587 5.78 -18.64 23.95
N HIS A 588 4.77 -18.47 24.79
CA HIS A 588 3.39 -18.80 24.47
C HIS A 588 2.43 -17.73 24.96
N TRP A 589 1.30 -17.60 24.28
CA TRP A 589 0.25 -16.66 24.63
C TRP A 589 -1.13 -17.34 24.59
N ARG A 590 -2.11 -16.66 25.18
CA ARG A 590 -3.53 -17.00 25.15
C ARG A 590 -4.33 -15.72 24.96
N ARG A 591 -5.45 -15.81 24.27
CA ARG A 591 -6.43 -14.73 24.15
C ARG A 591 -6.91 -14.31 25.54
N ALA A 592 -7.03 -13.01 25.79
CA ALA A 592 -7.66 -12.50 27.00
C ALA A 592 -9.12 -12.98 27.07
N THR A 593 -9.54 -13.50 28.23
CA THR A 593 -10.91 -13.94 28.46
C THR A 593 -11.54 -13.09 29.55
N ILE A 594 -12.74 -12.57 29.28
CA ILE A 594 -13.59 -11.92 30.27
C ILE A 594 -14.57 -12.97 30.79
N LYS A 595 -14.67 -13.10 32.12
CA LYS A 595 -15.62 -14.01 32.79
C LYS A 595 -16.64 -13.18 33.56
N GLN A 596 -17.36 -12.35 32.83
CA GLN A 596 -18.36 -11.45 33.39
C GLN A 596 -19.65 -11.61 32.60
N HIS A 597 -20.75 -11.75 33.33
CA HIS A 597 -22.09 -11.60 32.81
C HIS A 597 -22.50 -10.14 33.02
N THR A 598 -22.88 -9.46 31.95
CA THR A 598 -23.15 -8.02 31.95
C THR A 598 -24.46 -7.76 31.22
N THR A 599 -25.39 -7.08 31.87
CA THR A 599 -26.62 -6.56 31.25
C THR A 599 -26.44 -5.07 30.95
N ILE A 600 -26.67 -4.70 29.70
CA ILE A 600 -26.61 -3.32 29.21
C ILE A 600 -28.04 -2.87 28.92
N HIS A 601 -28.52 -1.83 29.59
CA HIS A 601 -29.78 -1.18 29.24
C HIS A 601 -29.51 -0.10 28.19
N ALA A 602 -29.98 -0.31 26.96
CA ALA A 602 -29.80 0.61 25.83
C ALA A 602 -31.10 1.37 25.53
N GLY A 603 -31.03 2.70 25.48
CA GLY A 603 -32.16 3.55 25.09
C GLY A 603 -32.63 3.27 23.66
N ALA A 604 -31.68 3.03 22.78
CA ALA A 604 -31.91 2.53 21.44
C ALA A 604 -30.83 1.55 20.99
N VAL A 605 -31.16 0.66 20.05
CA VAL A 605 -30.24 -0.28 19.42
C VAL A 605 -30.43 -0.24 17.91
N TRP A 606 -29.34 -0.03 17.19
CA TRP A 606 -29.23 -0.44 15.79
C TRP A 606 -28.52 -1.79 15.75
N ASP A 607 -29.09 -2.78 15.06
CA ASP A 607 -28.54 -4.15 15.06
C ASP A 607 -27.60 -4.45 13.89
N GLY A 608 -27.36 -3.46 13.02
CA GLY A 608 -26.55 -3.60 11.80
C GLY A 608 -27.31 -4.17 10.59
N ARG A 609 -28.63 -4.38 10.70
CA ARG A 609 -29.45 -5.04 9.66
C ARG A 609 -30.72 -4.28 9.33
N GLU A 610 -31.45 -3.84 10.33
CA GLU A 610 -32.70 -3.12 10.12
C GLU A 610 -32.43 -1.65 9.80
N SER A 611 -33.33 -1.02 9.04
CA SER A 611 -33.24 0.40 8.69
C SER A 611 -33.81 1.33 9.77
N ALA A 612 -34.20 0.80 10.92
CA ALA A 612 -34.79 1.55 12.02
C ALA A 612 -34.22 1.11 13.37
N LEU A 613 -34.20 2.03 14.34
CA LEU A 613 -33.79 1.73 15.71
C LEU A 613 -34.87 0.97 16.48
N ARG A 614 -34.45 0.02 17.29
CA ARG A 614 -35.29 -0.59 18.33
C ARG A 614 -35.03 0.13 19.66
N ARG A 615 -36.06 0.36 20.48
CA ARG A 615 -35.97 1.19 21.68
C ARG A 615 -36.07 0.34 22.95
N ASP A 616 -35.47 0.84 24.03
CA ASP A 616 -35.61 0.34 25.40
C ASP A 616 -35.34 -1.18 25.53
N LEU A 617 -34.11 -1.56 25.19
CA LEU A 617 -33.68 -2.96 25.15
C LEU A 617 -32.57 -3.26 26.17
N ASP A 618 -32.57 -4.48 26.68
CA ASP A 618 -31.42 -5.08 27.34
C ASP A 618 -30.58 -5.90 26.35
N ILE A 619 -29.27 -5.68 26.37
CA ILE A 619 -28.27 -6.51 25.71
C ILE A 619 -27.50 -7.27 26.80
N VAL A 620 -27.59 -8.59 26.80
CA VAL A 620 -26.90 -9.44 27.76
C VAL A 620 -25.64 -9.99 27.13
N VAL A 621 -24.49 -9.74 27.76
CA VAL A 621 -23.17 -10.18 27.33
C VAL A 621 -22.62 -11.17 28.36
N ASP A 622 -22.09 -12.30 27.88
CA ASP A 622 -21.33 -13.26 28.69
C ASP A 622 -19.91 -13.38 28.12
N GLY A 623 -18.95 -12.85 28.87
CA GLY A 623 -17.58 -12.69 28.43
C GLY A 623 -17.47 -11.80 27.19
N ALA A 624 -17.13 -12.38 26.04
CA ALA A 624 -17.00 -11.67 24.77
C ALA A 624 -18.21 -11.83 23.83
N ARG A 625 -19.26 -12.57 24.24
CA ARG A 625 -20.40 -12.92 23.39
C ARG A 625 -21.68 -12.25 23.86
N ILE A 626 -22.49 -11.79 22.91
CA ILE A 626 -23.88 -11.39 23.16
C ILE A 626 -24.70 -12.66 23.29
N VAL A 627 -25.38 -12.86 24.41
CA VAL A 627 -26.20 -14.07 24.68
C VAL A 627 -27.70 -13.80 24.56
N ALA A 628 -28.15 -12.57 24.78
CA ALA A 628 -29.54 -12.17 24.59
C ALA A 628 -29.68 -10.70 24.19
N VAL A 629 -30.75 -10.38 23.45
CA VAL A 629 -31.19 -9.01 23.15
C VAL A 629 -32.71 -9.00 23.24
N GLY A 630 -33.28 -8.22 24.15
CA GLY A 630 -34.72 -8.23 24.43
C GLY A 630 -35.21 -6.94 25.08
N PRO A 631 -36.53 -6.78 25.32
CA PRO A 631 -37.07 -5.62 26.04
C PRO A 631 -36.43 -5.47 27.41
N HIS A 632 -36.28 -4.23 27.87
CA HIS A 632 -35.72 -3.92 29.18
C HIS A 632 -36.54 -4.56 30.33
N GLN A 633 -35.85 -5.21 31.28
CA GLN A 633 -36.50 -5.94 32.40
C GLN A 633 -36.15 -5.41 33.79
N GLY A 634 -35.54 -4.23 33.92
CA GLY A 634 -35.32 -3.56 35.22
C GLY A 634 -33.88 -3.13 35.49
N ARG A 635 -33.12 -3.85 36.32
CA ARG A 635 -31.76 -3.40 36.67
C ARG A 635 -30.74 -3.87 35.63
N ALA A 636 -29.93 -2.94 35.13
CA ALA A 636 -28.76 -3.23 34.29
C ALA A 636 -27.44 -2.91 35.01
N ASP A 637 -26.36 -3.57 34.58
CA ASP A 637 -25.00 -3.33 35.07
C ASP A 637 -24.38 -2.10 34.40
N ILE A 638 -24.72 -1.89 33.11
CA ILE A 638 -24.33 -0.71 32.33
C ILE A 638 -25.60 0.03 31.93
N ASP A 639 -25.75 1.26 32.43
CA ASP A 639 -26.79 2.17 31.98
C ASP A 639 -26.30 2.91 30.72
N ALA A 640 -27.01 2.67 29.63
CA ALA A 640 -26.92 3.34 28.34
C ALA A 640 -28.33 3.76 27.86
N SER A 641 -29.26 4.02 28.79
CA SER A 641 -30.65 4.42 28.52
C SER A 641 -30.76 5.74 27.74
N ALA A 642 -29.74 6.61 27.82
CA ALA A 642 -29.65 7.85 27.06
C ALA A 642 -28.88 7.71 25.72
N LEU A 643 -28.41 6.50 25.38
CA LEU A 643 -27.53 6.25 24.25
C LEU A 643 -28.16 5.32 23.21
N THR A 644 -27.64 5.40 22.00
CA THR A 644 -27.87 4.40 20.95
C THR A 644 -26.69 3.44 20.93
N VAL A 645 -26.95 2.13 21.05
CA VAL A 645 -25.95 1.07 20.90
C VAL A 645 -25.99 0.55 19.47
N MET A 646 -24.84 0.46 18.83
CA MET A 646 -24.69 -0.06 17.46
C MET A 646 -23.51 -1.03 17.37
N PRO A 647 -23.40 -1.86 16.31
CA PRO A 647 -22.18 -2.61 16.07
C PRO A 647 -20.99 -1.65 15.99
N GLY A 648 -19.87 -2.04 16.57
CA GLY A 648 -18.63 -1.30 16.39
C GLY A 648 -18.21 -1.24 14.92
N LEU A 649 -17.60 -0.13 14.53
CA LEU A 649 -17.18 0.10 13.16
C LEU A 649 -15.94 -0.73 12.83
N ILE A 650 -15.81 -1.10 11.55
CA ILE A 650 -14.68 -1.82 10.98
C ILE A 650 -14.01 -0.91 9.94
N ASP A 651 -12.78 -0.50 10.22
CA ASP A 651 -11.93 0.15 9.22
C ASP A 651 -11.25 -0.93 8.36
N ALA A 652 -11.75 -1.15 7.15
CA ALA A 652 -11.32 -2.27 6.32
C ALA A 652 -9.99 -2.01 5.59
N HIS A 653 -9.37 -0.84 5.67
CA HIS A 653 -8.07 -0.60 5.06
C HIS A 653 -7.31 0.44 5.86
N ASN A 654 -6.28 0.01 6.57
CA ASN A 654 -5.38 0.87 7.32
C ASN A 654 -4.00 0.19 7.43
N HIS A 655 -3.04 0.87 8.02
CA HIS A 655 -1.69 0.38 8.23
C HIS A 655 -1.24 0.74 9.64
N TRP A 656 -0.91 -0.28 10.44
CA TRP A 656 -0.44 -0.05 11.81
C TRP A 656 1.02 0.37 11.87
N HIS A 657 1.83 0.05 10.85
CA HIS A 657 3.28 0.16 10.93
C HIS A 657 3.92 0.97 9.79
N LEU A 658 3.13 1.43 8.81
CA LEU A 658 3.61 2.35 7.75
C LEU A 658 4.24 3.63 8.34
N ARG A 659 3.67 4.17 9.44
CA ARG A 659 4.26 5.24 10.30
C ARG A 659 4.00 5.03 11.81
N GLY A 660 3.42 3.89 12.22
CA GLY A 660 2.85 3.77 13.57
C GLY A 660 3.83 3.58 14.73
N ARG A 661 5.13 3.33 14.48
CA ARG A 661 6.16 3.34 15.55
C ARG A 661 6.15 4.66 16.33
N ALA A 662 5.96 5.79 15.62
CA ALA A 662 5.91 7.12 16.20
C ALA A 662 4.58 7.43 16.92
N TRP A 663 3.52 6.67 16.64
CA TRP A 663 2.23 6.81 17.30
C TRP A 663 2.21 6.10 18.66
N GLY A 664 2.75 4.89 18.75
CA GLY A 664 2.71 4.11 19.99
C GLY A 664 1.31 3.65 20.36
N THR A 665 0.99 3.53 21.65
CA THR A 665 -0.30 2.96 22.12
C THR A 665 -1.51 3.86 21.83
N ARG A 666 -1.29 5.16 21.61
CA ARG A 666 -2.35 6.13 21.26
C ARG A 666 -3.14 5.72 20.01
N GLN A 667 -2.50 5.00 19.08
CA GLN A 667 -3.09 4.65 17.79
C GLN A 667 -4.32 3.76 17.99
N GLY A 668 -4.18 2.71 18.82
CA GLY A 668 -5.28 1.83 19.22
C GLY A 668 -6.36 2.56 20.02
N ASN A 669 -5.96 3.43 20.95
CA ASN A 669 -6.90 4.23 21.76
C ASN A 669 -7.75 5.17 20.89
N LEU A 670 -7.15 5.75 19.84
CA LEU A 670 -7.82 6.69 18.95
C LEU A 670 -8.92 6.00 18.12
N TRP A 671 -8.65 4.83 17.54
CA TRP A 671 -9.69 4.05 16.85
C TRP A 671 -10.84 3.69 17.79
N LEU A 672 -10.54 3.19 18.99
CA LEU A 672 -11.56 2.86 19.99
C LEU A 672 -12.38 4.09 20.42
N ALA A 673 -11.74 5.25 20.62
CA ALA A 673 -12.41 6.49 21.01
C ALA A 673 -13.41 7.00 19.96
N TYR A 674 -13.28 6.55 18.72
CA TYR A 674 -14.18 6.83 17.61
C TYR A 674 -15.08 5.64 17.23
N GLY A 675 -15.20 4.63 18.11
CA GLY A 675 -16.15 3.52 17.95
C GLY A 675 -15.70 2.45 16.95
N ILE A 676 -14.43 2.48 16.54
CA ILE A 676 -13.84 1.51 15.61
C ILE A 676 -13.28 0.37 16.44
N THR A 677 -13.96 -0.78 16.43
CA THR A 677 -13.63 -1.95 17.26
C THR A 677 -12.83 -3.00 16.50
N SER A 678 -12.76 -2.89 15.16
CA SER A 678 -11.99 -3.79 14.31
C SER A 678 -11.29 -3.03 13.19
N THR A 679 -10.11 -3.51 12.81
CA THR A 679 -9.28 -2.96 11.75
C THR A 679 -8.80 -4.09 10.85
N ARG A 680 -8.74 -3.85 9.53
CA ARG A 680 -8.10 -4.74 8.55
C ARG A 680 -6.95 -4.01 7.87
N SER A 681 -5.73 -4.53 7.99
CA SER A 681 -4.59 -4.04 7.23
C SER A 681 -4.32 -4.87 5.98
N PRO A 682 -4.28 -4.27 4.78
CA PRO A 682 -3.83 -4.90 3.56
C PRO A 682 -2.30 -4.80 3.35
N GLY A 683 -1.52 -4.37 4.34
CA GLY A 683 -0.07 -4.44 4.28
C GLY A 683 0.63 -3.92 5.52
N ASP A 684 1.50 -4.70 6.15
CA ASP A 684 2.35 -4.23 7.26
C ASP A 684 3.62 -5.11 7.34
N PRO A 685 4.73 -4.65 7.96
CA PRO A 685 5.90 -5.51 8.19
C PRO A 685 5.51 -6.76 8.98
N ALA A 686 5.86 -7.94 8.47
CA ALA A 686 5.21 -9.19 8.84
C ALA A 686 5.27 -9.49 10.34
N TYR A 687 6.44 -9.34 10.96
CA TYR A 687 6.62 -9.67 12.39
C TYR A 687 6.07 -8.60 13.33
N GLN A 688 6.05 -7.34 12.92
CA GLN A 688 5.43 -6.26 13.70
C GLN A 688 3.91 -6.42 13.70
N MET A 689 3.33 -6.71 12.54
CA MET A 689 1.92 -7.04 12.39
C MET A 689 1.53 -8.24 13.30
N GLN A 690 2.31 -9.33 13.26
CA GLN A 690 2.07 -10.48 14.12
C GLN A 690 2.14 -10.13 15.60
N GLU A 691 3.15 -9.37 16.01
CA GLU A 691 3.34 -8.99 17.39
C GLU A 691 2.20 -8.12 17.91
N THR A 692 1.77 -7.12 17.13
CA THR A 692 0.61 -6.27 17.44
C THR A 692 -0.67 -7.11 17.56
N ARG A 693 -0.92 -8.03 16.61
CA ARG A 693 -2.09 -8.92 16.62
C ARG A 693 -2.14 -9.80 17.86
N GLU A 694 -1.01 -10.39 18.24
CA GLU A 694 -0.89 -11.24 19.42
C GLU A 694 -1.03 -10.41 20.70
N ALA A 695 -0.44 -9.21 20.77
CA ALA A 695 -0.54 -8.31 21.93
C ALA A 695 -1.97 -7.82 22.19
N LEU A 696 -2.70 -7.41 21.14
CA LEU A 696 -4.11 -7.00 21.21
C LEU A 696 -4.99 -8.18 21.65
N SER A 697 -4.77 -9.36 21.05
CA SER A 697 -5.55 -10.55 21.40
C SER A 697 -5.25 -11.05 22.82
N HIS A 698 -3.99 -10.93 23.28
CA HIS A 698 -3.56 -11.25 24.63
C HIS A 698 -4.02 -10.23 25.68
N GLY A 699 -4.36 -9.00 25.25
CA GLY A 699 -4.77 -7.91 26.11
C GLY A 699 -3.63 -7.13 26.76
N SER A 700 -2.39 -7.30 26.30
CA SER A 700 -1.24 -6.50 26.75
C SER A 700 -1.10 -5.17 25.99
N LEU A 701 -1.83 -5.01 24.89
CA LEU A 701 -2.01 -3.76 24.17
C LEU A 701 -3.51 -3.45 24.07
N THR A 702 -3.89 -2.19 24.26
CA THR A 702 -5.28 -1.72 24.09
C THR A 702 -5.48 -1.23 22.66
N GLY A 703 -6.58 -1.66 22.03
CA GLY A 703 -6.91 -1.27 20.65
C GLY A 703 -8.01 -2.14 20.05
N PRO A 704 -8.40 -1.86 18.79
CA PRO A 704 -9.37 -2.67 18.06
C PRO A 704 -8.82 -4.08 17.78
N ARG A 705 -9.70 -5.01 17.41
CA ARG A 705 -9.28 -6.27 16.78
C ARG A 705 -8.50 -5.95 15.51
N TYR A 706 -7.44 -6.73 15.25
CA TYR A 706 -6.56 -6.50 14.12
C TYR A 706 -6.49 -7.74 13.24
N PHE A 707 -7.09 -7.62 12.06
CA PHE A 707 -6.98 -8.58 10.96
C PHE A 707 -5.95 -8.05 9.97
N ALA A 708 -5.08 -8.90 9.43
CA ALA A 708 -4.05 -8.37 8.56
C ALA A 708 -3.45 -9.38 7.59
N THR A 709 -2.92 -8.84 6.49
CA THR A 709 -1.79 -9.42 5.76
C THR A 709 -0.51 -8.77 6.28
N GLY A 710 0.59 -9.51 6.25
CA GLY A 710 1.91 -8.89 6.38
C GLY A 710 2.29 -8.18 5.09
N GLU A 711 3.53 -8.32 4.64
CA GLU A 711 4.03 -7.59 3.47
C GLU A 711 3.27 -7.92 2.18
N ALA A 712 2.99 -6.90 1.37
CA ALA A 712 2.33 -7.07 0.09
C ALA A 712 3.31 -7.59 -0.98
N ILE A 713 2.85 -8.54 -1.79
CA ILE A 713 3.64 -9.18 -2.84
C ILE A 713 3.60 -8.29 -4.09
N ASP A 714 4.76 -7.79 -4.50
CA ASP A 714 4.90 -6.84 -5.61
C ASP A 714 5.88 -7.34 -6.69
N GLY A 715 6.09 -6.58 -7.76
CA GLY A 715 6.99 -6.94 -8.85
C GLY A 715 8.40 -6.37 -8.72
N SER A 716 8.96 -5.98 -9.86
CA SER A 716 10.37 -5.59 -9.99
C SER A 716 10.76 -4.27 -9.33
N ARG A 717 9.77 -3.43 -9.04
CA ARG A 717 9.95 -2.10 -8.46
C ARG A 717 8.92 -1.92 -7.35
N VAL A 718 9.34 -1.31 -6.26
CA VAL A 718 8.57 -1.14 -5.03
C VAL A 718 8.67 0.29 -4.53
N PHE A 719 7.79 0.65 -3.58
CA PHE A 719 7.81 1.97 -2.96
C PHE A 719 7.78 1.89 -1.43
N TYR A 720 6.73 1.34 -0.83
CA TYR A 720 6.58 1.29 0.63
C TYR A 720 7.59 0.35 1.31
N ASN A 721 7.87 0.60 2.59
CA ASN A 721 8.87 -0.14 3.38
C ASN A 721 8.53 -1.62 3.63
N PHE A 722 7.28 -2.05 3.41
CA PHE A 722 6.79 -3.43 3.58
C PHE A 722 6.35 -4.10 2.27
N MET A 723 6.85 -3.65 1.11
CA MET A 723 6.59 -4.32 -0.18
C MET A 723 7.65 -5.38 -0.44
N ARG A 724 7.24 -6.58 -0.90
CA ARG A 724 8.14 -7.69 -1.26
C ARG A 724 8.33 -7.74 -2.78
N PRO A 725 9.46 -7.24 -3.32
CA PRO A 725 9.72 -7.30 -4.76
C PRO A 725 9.89 -8.74 -5.20
N THR A 726 8.99 -9.25 -6.05
CA THR A 726 8.93 -10.67 -6.44
C THR A 726 9.25 -10.85 -7.91
N LEU A 727 10.42 -11.45 -8.17
CA LEU A 727 11.01 -11.52 -9.52
C LEU A 727 11.04 -12.94 -10.10
N SER A 728 10.62 -13.94 -9.33
CA SER A 728 10.61 -15.32 -9.78
C SER A 728 9.50 -16.14 -9.13
N VAL A 729 9.12 -17.25 -9.78
CA VAL A 729 8.17 -18.22 -9.21
C VAL A 729 8.71 -18.87 -7.93
N ARG A 730 10.04 -19.08 -7.84
CA ARG A 730 10.68 -19.60 -6.61
C ARG A 730 10.44 -18.64 -5.46
N GLN A 731 10.69 -17.36 -5.68
CA GLN A 731 10.49 -16.34 -4.67
C GLN A 731 9.01 -16.23 -4.29
N LEU A 732 8.09 -16.20 -5.25
CA LEU A 732 6.65 -16.24 -4.96
C LEU A 732 6.27 -17.39 -4.02
N GLY A 733 6.92 -18.54 -4.18
CA GLY A 733 6.76 -19.67 -3.26
C GLY A 733 7.23 -19.40 -1.83
N LEU A 734 8.33 -18.68 -1.64
CA LEU A 734 8.80 -18.23 -0.32
C LEU A 734 7.83 -17.21 0.29
N GLU A 735 7.29 -16.29 -0.51
CA GLU A 735 6.28 -15.34 -0.02
C GLU A 735 5.02 -16.08 0.47
N LEU A 736 4.57 -17.11 -0.25
CA LEU A 736 3.43 -17.95 0.14
C LEU A 736 3.73 -18.85 1.36
N ASP A 737 4.97 -19.32 1.52
CA ASP A 737 5.41 -20.03 2.72
C ASP A 737 5.33 -19.12 3.96
N ARG A 738 5.67 -17.83 3.82
CA ARG A 738 5.51 -16.84 4.89
C ARG A 738 4.03 -16.62 5.26
N VAL A 739 3.15 -16.49 4.27
CA VAL A 739 1.69 -16.36 4.47
C VAL A 739 1.15 -17.49 5.34
N GLU A 740 1.50 -18.74 5.01
CA GLU A 740 1.07 -19.92 5.77
C GLU A 740 1.75 -19.98 7.15
N GLY A 741 3.06 -19.73 7.19
CA GLY A 741 3.90 -19.85 8.38
C GLY A 741 3.54 -18.87 9.49
N LEU A 742 3.14 -17.65 9.12
CA LEU A 742 2.69 -16.61 10.06
C LEU A 742 1.15 -16.54 10.16
N ALA A 743 0.41 -17.40 9.46
CA ALA A 743 -1.04 -17.45 9.51
C ALA A 743 -1.70 -16.07 9.26
N TYR A 744 -1.46 -15.48 8.09
CA TYR A 744 -2.13 -14.24 7.69
C TYR A 744 -3.65 -14.46 7.54
N ASP A 745 -4.42 -13.39 7.72
CA ASP A 745 -5.89 -13.40 7.58
C ASP A 745 -6.34 -13.15 6.12
N LEU A 746 -5.48 -12.49 5.34
CA LEU A 746 -5.63 -12.22 3.91
C LEU A 746 -4.24 -12.09 3.26
N VAL A 747 -4.21 -11.87 1.94
CA VAL A 747 -2.99 -11.54 1.18
C VAL A 747 -3.24 -10.30 0.33
N LYS A 748 -2.21 -9.49 0.11
CA LYS A 748 -2.24 -8.37 -0.83
C LYS A 748 -1.22 -8.60 -1.94
N THR A 749 -1.64 -8.43 -3.19
CA THR A 749 -0.72 -8.22 -4.32
C THR A 749 -0.71 -6.76 -4.72
N TYR A 750 0.41 -6.27 -5.25
CA TYR A 750 0.61 -4.84 -5.48
C TYR A 750 0.90 -4.47 -6.94
N VAL A 751 1.14 -3.17 -7.17
CA VAL A 751 0.95 -2.49 -8.45
C VAL A 751 1.89 -2.95 -9.55
N ARG A 752 3.07 -3.51 -9.26
CA ARG A 752 4.04 -3.98 -10.26
C ARG A 752 4.08 -5.50 -10.39
N LEU A 753 3.29 -6.28 -9.65
CA LEU A 753 3.31 -7.75 -9.78
C LEU A 753 2.78 -8.21 -11.15
N PRO A 754 3.55 -8.95 -11.98
CA PRO A 754 3.07 -9.42 -13.28
C PRO A 754 1.77 -10.21 -13.18
N VAL A 755 0.89 -10.10 -14.17
CA VAL A 755 -0.45 -10.72 -14.14
C VAL A 755 -0.37 -12.25 -13.97
N ASP A 756 0.62 -12.91 -14.59
CA ASP A 756 0.83 -14.36 -14.39
C ASP A 756 1.14 -14.71 -12.93
N TYR A 757 1.91 -13.86 -12.24
CA TYR A 757 2.26 -14.08 -10.83
C TYR A 757 1.07 -13.78 -9.92
N GLN A 758 0.29 -12.75 -10.24
CA GLN A 758 -0.97 -12.46 -9.55
C GLN A 758 -1.95 -13.63 -9.68
N ARG A 759 -2.14 -14.19 -10.88
CA ARG A 759 -2.96 -15.38 -11.12
C ARG A 759 -2.52 -16.58 -10.27
N ARG A 760 -1.21 -16.81 -10.18
CA ARG A 760 -0.63 -17.89 -9.34
C ARG A 760 -0.87 -17.63 -7.85
N ALA A 761 -0.70 -16.39 -7.40
CA ALA A 761 -0.94 -15.98 -6.03
C ALA A 761 -2.42 -16.20 -5.65
N ILE A 762 -3.36 -15.72 -6.47
CA ILE A 762 -4.82 -15.94 -6.28
C ILE A 762 -5.11 -17.43 -6.10
N ALA A 763 -4.66 -18.26 -7.05
CA ALA A 763 -4.90 -19.69 -7.00
C ALA A 763 -4.29 -20.37 -5.75
N ALA A 764 -3.12 -19.93 -5.28
CA ALA A 764 -2.48 -20.47 -4.08
C ALA A 764 -3.17 -20.03 -2.79
N VAL A 765 -3.53 -18.75 -2.68
CA VAL A 765 -4.20 -18.17 -1.51
C VAL A 765 -5.60 -18.75 -1.32
N HIS A 766 -6.34 -18.96 -2.41
CA HIS A 766 -7.63 -19.65 -2.35
C HIS A 766 -7.53 -21.11 -1.90
N ARG A 767 -6.44 -21.84 -2.25
CA ARG A 767 -6.18 -23.19 -1.71
C ARG A 767 -5.92 -23.19 -0.20
N LEU A 768 -5.45 -22.07 0.36
CA LEU A 768 -5.31 -21.87 1.81
C LEU A 768 -6.64 -21.48 2.47
N GLY A 769 -7.71 -21.24 1.68
CA GLY A 769 -9.00 -20.75 2.16
C GLY A 769 -8.96 -19.27 2.56
N LEU A 770 -7.97 -18.51 2.11
CA LEU A 770 -7.79 -17.09 2.40
C LEU A 770 -8.28 -16.23 1.24
N GLN A 771 -8.38 -14.92 1.48
CA GLN A 771 -8.77 -13.94 0.48
C GLN A 771 -7.60 -13.05 0.10
N LEU A 772 -7.64 -12.53 -1.13
CA LEU A 772 -6.62 -11.71 -1.74
C LEU A 772 -7.21 -10.42 -2.32
N SER A 773 -6.60 -9.29 -2.00
CA SER A 773 -6.91 -8.01 -2.65
C SER A 773 -5.74 -7.43 -3.44
N SER A 774 -6.01 -6.45 -4.30
CA SER A 774 -5.01 -5.68 -5.04
C SER A 774 -5.55 -4.30 -5.43
N HIS A 775 -4.87 -3.60 -6.31
CA HIS A 775 -5.24 -2.27 -6.83
C HIS A 775 -5.92 -2.34 -8.21
N TYR A 776 -6.07 -3.54 -8.78
CA TYR A 776 -6.56 -3.74 -10.15
C TYR A 776 -8.00 -4.23 -10.17
N LEU A 777 -8.82 -3.65 -11.03
CA LEU A 777 -10.15 -4.17 -11.35
C LEU A 777 -10.03 -5.35 -12.32
N TYR A 778 -9.64 -5.07 -13.55
CA TYR A 778 -9.52 -6.05 -14.63
C TYR A 778 -8.04 -6.13 -15.08
N PRO A 779 -7.48 -7.33 -15.34
CA PRO A 779 -8.12 -8.65 -15.39
C PRO A 779 -8.26 -9.35 -14.03
N ALA A 780 -7.84 -8.72 -12.94
CA ALA A 780 -7.79 -9.36 -11.62
C ALA A 780 -9.14 -9.95 -11.17
N GLU A 781 -10.26 -9.28 -11.46
CA GLU A 781 -11.62 -9.79 -11.29
C GLU A 781 -11.83 -11.12 -12.02
N HIS A 782 -11.55 -11.17 -13.33
CA HIS A 782 -11.67 -12.40 -14.12
C HIS A 782 -10.76 -13.52 -13.59
N LEU A 783 -9.57 -13.18 -13.09
CA LEU A 783 -8.66 -14.13 -12.45
C LEU A 783 -9.15 -14.65 -11.09
N GLY A 784 -10.24 -14.10 -10.56
CA GLY A 784 -10.90 -14.52 -9.33
C GLY A 784 -10.53 -13.71 -8.08
N MET A 785 -9.90 -12.55 -8.22
CA MET A 785 -9.50 -11.74 -7.06
C MET A 785 -10.69 -11.32 -6.19
N ASP A 786 -10.46 -11.25 -4.87
CA ASP A 786 -11.53 -11.12 -3.89
C ASP A 786 -11.97 -9.67 -3.64
N GLY A 787 -11.07 -8.70 -3.84
CA GLY A 787 -11.35 -7.28 -3.64
C GLY A 787 -10.34 -6.35 -4.29
N MET A 788 -10.80 -5.18 -4.74
CA MET A 788 -9.96 -4.06 -5.17
C MET A 788 -9.91 -3.01 -4.06
N GLU A 789 -8.71 -2.53 -3.77
CA GLU A 789 -8.48 -1.37 -2.89
C GLU A 789 -8.30 -0.10 -3.72
N HIS A 790 -8.81 1.01 -3.19
CA HIS A 790 -8.93 2.36 -3.74
C HIS A 790 -9.83 2.45 -4.98
N THR A 791 -10.52 3.59 -5.18
CA THR A 791 -11.21 3.84 -6.46
C THR A 791 -10.20 4.09 -7.58
N GLY A 792 -9.16 4.87 -7.31
CA GLY A 792 -8.02 5.09 -8.19
C GLY A 792 -6.76 5.21 -7.36
N ALA A 793 -5.68 4.56 -7.80
CA ALA A 793 -4.36 4.62 -7.15
C ALA A 793 -3.27 4.37 -8.18
N THR A 794 -2.01 4.44 -7.75
CA THR A 794 -0.84 4.26 -8.59
C THR A 794 -0.97 2.94 -9.32
N ASN A 795 -0.69 2.98 -10.61
CA ASN A 795 -0.88 1.86 -11.50
C ASN A 795 0.36 1.75 -12.36
N ARG A 796 0.79 0.53 -12.68
CA ARG A 796 1.93 0.28 -13.59
C ARG A 796 1.76 1.02 -14.93
N LEU A 797 0.54 1.28 -15.36
CA LEU A 797 0.21 1.98 -16.61
C LEU A 797 0.46 3.49 -16.58
N GLY A 798 0.54 4.11 -15.38
CA GLY A 798 0.61 5.57 -15.21
C GLY A 798 -0.74 6.30 -15.29
N TYR A 799 -1.84 5.54 -15.23
CA TYR A 799 -3.21 6.03 -15.12
C TYR A 799 -4.12 4.88 -14.65
N SER A 800 -5.32 5.22 -14.15
CA SER A 800 -6.32 4.25 -13.67
C SER A 800 -7.26 3.81 -14.79
N HIS A 801 -7.71 2.56 -14.82
CA HIS A 801 -8.87 2.12 -15.65
C HIS A 801 -10.18 2.08 -14.85
N THR A 802 -10.17 2.54 -13.61
CA THR A 802 -11.33 2.53 -12.73
C THR A 802 -11.97 3.91 -12.62
N VAL A 803 -11.15 4.98 -12.67
CA VAL A 803 -11.63 6.36 -12.57
C VAL A 803 -10.79 7.27 -13.46
N SER A 804 -11.42 8.26 -14.10
CA SER A 804 -10.77 9.29 -14.89
C SER A 804 -10.01 10.31 -14.03
N ARG A 805 -9.22 11.18 -14.66
CA ARG A 805 -8.55 12.29 -13.93
C ARG A 805 -9.54 13.31 -13.35
N LEU A 806 -10.82 13.26 -13.75
CA LEU A 806 -11.91 14.04 -13.16
C LEU A 806 -12.71 13.25 -12.10
N GLY A 807 -12.23 12.08 -11.67
CA GLY A 807 -12.88 11.29 -10.62
C GLY A 807 -14.04 10.42 -11.10
N ARG A 808 -14.27 10.27 -12.41
CA ARG A 808 -15.47 9.62 -12.97
C ARG A 808 -15.22 8.17 -13.36
N ALA A 809 -16.18 7.30 -13.07
CA ALA A 809 -16.19 5.92 -13.51
C ALA A 809 -17.37 5.65 -14.46
N TYR A 810 -17.12 4.91 -15.54
CA TYR A 810 -18.11 4.64 -16.57
C TYR A 810 -18.71 3.22 -16.43
N ALA A 811 -19.60 2.85 -17.35
CA ALA A 811 -20.36 1.61 -17.23
C ALA A 811 -19.49 0.35 -17.19
N ASP A 812 -18.28 0.34 -17.76
CA ASP A 812 -17.36 -0.78 -17.69
C ASP A 812 -17.03 -1.15 -16.24
N VAL A 813 -16.67 -0.15 -15.45
CA VAL A 813 -16.25 -0.32 -14.06
C VAL A 813 -17.41 -0.81 -13.20
N VAL A 814 -18.56 -0.15 -13.28
CA VAL A 814 -19.75 -0.52 -12.50
C VAL A 814 -20.25 -1.92 -12.88
N THR A 815 -20.23 -2.25 -14.17
CA THR A 815 -20.67 -3.57 -14.67
C THR A 815 -19.79 -4.69 -14.15
N LEU A 816 -18.46 -4.50 -14.14
CA LEU A 816 -17.52 -5.53 -13.66
C LEU A 816 -17.68 -5.79 -12.16
N PHE A 817 -17.85 -4.76 -11.33
CA PHE A 817 -18.09 -4.94 -9.89
C PHE A 817 -19.43 -5.63 -9.59
N THR A 818 -20.50 -5.18 -10.25
CA THR A 818 -21.85 -5.69 -10.01
C THR A 818 -22.03 -7.14 -10.48
N LYS A 819 -21.36 -7.56 -11.57
CA LYS A 819 -21.44 -8.95 -12.08
C LYS A 819 -20.50 -9.94 -11.36
N SER A 820 -19.35 -9.48 -10.89
CA SER A 820 -18.35 -10.36 -10.25
C SER A 820 -18.64 -10.63 -8.78
N GLY A 821 -19.20 -9.65 -8.06
CA GLY A 821 -19.28 -9.68 -6.61
C GLY A 821 -17.94 -9.42 -5.91
N MET A 822 -16.90 -9.01 -6.65
CA MET A 822 -15.65 -8.51 -6.08
C MET A 822 -15.94 -7.28 -5.21
N SER A 823 -15.26 -7.14 -4.07
CA SER A 823 -15.43 -5.95 -3.24
C SER A 823 -14.65 -4.75 -3.80
N VAL A 824 -15.12 -3.54 -3.50
CA VAL A 824 -14.35 -2.31 -3.63
C VAL A 824 -14.19 -1.65 -2.26
N THR A 825 -12.95 -1.35 -1.89
CA THR A 825 -12.63 -0.48 -0.75
C THR A 825 -12.21 0.88 -1.29
N PRO A 826 -13.06 1.90 -1.31
CA PRO A 826 -12.80 3.08 -2.12
C PRO A 826 -11.73 4.01 -1.56
N THR A 827 -11.52 4.04 -0.24
CA THR A 827 -10.61 4.95 0.48
C THR A 827 -10.75 6.38 -0.05
N LEU A 828 -11.81 7.08 0.34
CA LEU A 828 -12.13 8.40 -0.19
C LEU A 828 -11.13 9.44 0.34
N PHE A 829 -9.90 9.46 -0.19
CA PHE A 829 -8.83 10.39 0.20
C PHE A 829 -9.22 11.87 0.09
N ASN A 830 -10.12 12.18 -0.84
CA ASN A 830 -10.65 13.53 -1.00
C ASN A 830 -11.67 13.92 0.10
N SER A 831 -11.92 13.05 1.08
CA SER A 831 -12.89 13.28 2.18
C SER A 831 -12.45 14.33 3.19
N THR A 832 -11.25 14.89 3.07
CA THR A 832 -10.81 16.10 3.79
C THR A 832 -11.82 17.24 3.64
N MET A 833 -12.56 17.30 2.53
CA MET A 833 -13.67 18.26 2.35
C MET A 833 -14.76 18.14 3.43
N ALA A 834 -14.95 16.97 4.02
CA ALA A 834 -15.87 16.79 5.14
C ALA A 834 -15.42 17.54 6.39
N HIS A 835 -14.10 17.75 6.58
CA HIS A 835 -13.56 18.58 7.67
C HIS A 835 -13.70 20.08 7.39
N VAL A 836 -13.61 20.47 6.11
CA VAL A 836 -13.89 21.85 5.67
C VAL A 836 -15.36 22.20 5.88
N ASP A 837 -16.26 21.29 5.49
CA ASP A 837 -17.71 21.47 5.60
C ASP A 837 -18.20 21.36 7.06
N ASP A 838 -17.57 20.51 7.87
CA ASP A 838 -17.86 20.31 9.30
C ASP A 838 -16.57 20.07 10.10
N PRO A 839 -16.08 21.07 10.85
CA PRO A 839 -14.84 20.96 11.62
C PRO A 839 -15.00 20.13 12.90
N SER A 840 -16.16 19.53 13.19
CA SER A 840 -16.42 18.85 14.47
C SER A 840 -15.38 17.78 14.82
N LEU A 841 -14.89 17.02 13.82
CA LEU A 841 -13.87 15.98 14.01
C LEU A 841 -12.47 16.56 14.23
N LEU A 842 -12.19 17.72 13.63
CA LEU A 842 -10.92 18.43 13.77
C LEU A 842 -10.79 19.03 15.18
N THR A 843 -11.86 19.65 15.67
CA THR A 843 -11.89 20.32 16.97
C THR A 843 -12.25 19.40 18.15
N ASP A 844 -12.52 18.12 17.88
CA ASP A 844 -12.89 17.15 18.91
C ASP A 844 -11.75 16.93 19.90
N ARG A 845 -12.07 16.89 21.21
CA ARG A 845 -11.09 16.64 22.26
C ARG A 845 -10.29 15.35 22.05
N ARG A 846 -10.91 14.31 21.49
CA ARG A 846 -10.24 13.03 21.19
C ARG A 846 -9.14 13.21 20.16
N THR A 847 -9.43 13.98 19.10
CA THR A 847 -8.45 14.33 18.06
C THR A 847 -7.33 15.16 18.66
N THR A 848 -7.66 16.25 19.36
CA THR A 848 -6.64 17.17 19.91
C THR A 848 -5.76 16.56 21.00
N THR A 849 -6.25 15.53 21.70
CA THR A 849 -5.49 14.84 22.76
C THR A 849 -4.69 13.65 22.22
N LEU A 850 -5.26 12.82 21.33
CA LEU A 850 -4.61 11.59 20.90
C LEU A 850 -3.73 11.76 19.66
N PHE A 851 -3.98 12.75 18.79
CA PHE A 851 -3.05 13.01 17.68
C PHE A 851 -1.71 13.48 18.24
N PRO A 852 -0.58 12.93 17.79
CA PRO A 852 0.71 13.57 18.00
C PRO A 852 0.68 14.99 17.44
N SER A 853 1.40 15.91 18.09
CA SER A 853 1.34 17.34 17.73
C SER A 853 1.69 17.61 16.26
N TRP A 854 2.62 16.85 15.69
CA TRP A 854 2.99 16.96 14.27
C TRP A 854 1.91 16.43 13.33
N GLU A 855 1.18 15.38 13.68
CA GLU A 855 0.07 14.86 12.87
C GLU A 855 -1.14 15.79 12.95
N TYR A 856 -1.42 16.36 14.13
CA TYR A 856 -2.48 17.36 14.27
C TYR A 856 -2.17 18.63 13.47
N ALA A 857 -0.91 19.07 13.46
CA ALA A 857 -0.46 20.19 12.64
C ALA A 857 -0.57 19.88 11.14
N ALA A 858 -0.19 18.67 10.72
CA ALA A 858 -0.34 18.22 9.33
C ALA A 858 -1.80 18.20 8.88
N LEU A 859 -2.69 17.61 9.68
CA LEU A 859 -4.14 17.60 9.45
C LEU A 859 -4.68 19.04 9.30
N ARG A 860 -4.28 19.97 10.18
CA ARG A 860 -4.69 21.37 10.06
C ARG A 860 -4.23 22.01 8.76
N SER A 861 -2.96 21.82 8.39
CA SER A 861 -2.41 22.33 7.13
C SER A 861 -3.15 21.78 5.90
N GLU A 862 -3.49 20.49 5.94
CA GLU A 862 -4.27 19.82 4.91
C GLU A 862 -5.66 20.45 4.74
N VAL A 863 -6.38 20.68 5.84
CA VAL A 863 -7.71 21.32 5.85
C VAL A 863 -7.64 22.78 5.40
N ASP A 864 -6.62 23.53 5.84
CA ASP A 864 -6.38 24.91 5.43
C ASP A 864 -6.13 24.98 3.91
N THR A 865 -5.35 24.05 3.35
CA THR A 865 -5.09 23.92 1.91
C THR A 865 -6.36 23.57 1.14
N ALA A 866 -7.17 22.62 1.66
CA ALA A 866 -8.44 22.21 1.05
C ALA A 866 -9.51 23.31 1.07
N THR A 867 -9.37 24.31 1.94
CA THR A 867 -10.24 25.51 1.96
C THR A 867 -9.92 26.48 0.82
N GLY A 868 -8.70 26.41 0.25
CA GLY A 868 -8.25 27.24 -0.87
C GLY A 868 -8.72 26.76 -2.25
N PRO A 869 -8.17 27.31 -3.35
CA PRO A 869 -8.56 26.99 -4.73
C PRO A 869 -8.46 25.50 -5.09
N ALA A 870 -7.52 24.77 -4.47
CA ALA A 870 -7.36 23.32 -4.65
C ALA A 870 -8.61 22.53 -4.23
N GLY A 871 -9.40 23.04 -3.28
CA GLY A 871 -10.62 22.42 -2.78
C GLY A 871 -11.71 22.20 -3.83
N VAL A 872 -11.74 23.02 -4.90
CA VAL A 872 -12.73 22.87 -5.98
C VAL A 872 -12.51 21.55 -6.73
N THR A 873 -11.27 21.26 -7.11
CA THR A 873 -10.91 19.99 -7.77
C THR A 873 -11.13 18.82 -6.82
N THR A 874 -10.66 18.93 -5.57
CA THR A 874 -10.85 17.88 -4.55
C THR A 874 -12.32 17.52 -4.35
N ARG A 875 -13.22 18.51 -4.31
CA ARG A 875 -14.66 18.29 -4.16
C ARG A 875 -15.27 17.57 -5.36
N GLU A 876 -14.85 17.90 -6.59
CA GLU A 876 -15.37 17.22 -7.79
C GLU A 876 -14.86 15.77 -7.87
N LEU A 877 -13.58 15.54 -7.55
CA LEU A 877 -13.03 14.18 -7.44
C LEU A 877 -13.78 13.36 -6.40
N LEU A 878 -14.07 13.94 -5.22
CA LEU A 878 -14.85 13.29 -4.18
C LEU A 878 -16.26 12.92 -4.68
N ARG A 879 -16.93 13.83 -5.38
CA ARG A 879 -18.26 13.59 -5.96
C ARG A 879 -18.26 12.42 -6.94
N GLY A 880 -17.31 12.39 -7.88
CA GLY A 880 -17.20 11.30 -8.84
C GLY A 880 -16.89 9.95 -8.18
N ASN A 881 -15.99 9.94 -7.19
CA ASN A 881 -15.68 8.74 -6.41
C ASN A 881 -16.90 8.22 -5.62
N VAL A 882 -17.69 9.12 -5.01
CA VAL A 882 -18.92 8.75 -4.30
C VAL A 882 -20.01 8.25 -5.25
N ASP A 883 -20.17 8.88 -6.43
CA ASP A 883 -21.10 8.41 -7.47
C ASP A 883 -20.78 6.98 -7.92
N MET A 884 -19.50 6.70 -8.21
CA MET A 884 -19.04 5.36 -8.59
C MET A 884 -19.46 4.32 -7.54
N VAL A 885 -19.14 4.54 -6.27
CA VAL A 885 -19.44 3.55 -5.22
C VAL A 885 -20.94 3.46 -4.94
N LEU A 886 -21.71 4.54 -5.09
CA LEU A 886 -23.16 4.52 -4.96
C LEU A 886 -23.81 3.64 -6.04
N ARG A 887 -23.38 3.81 -7.30
CA ARG A 887 -23.84 3.01 -8.44
C ARG A 887 -23.46 1.54 -8.28
N ILE A 888 -22.26 1.25 -7.78
CA ILE A 888 -21.85 -0.12 -7.45
C ILE A 888 -22.73 -0.70 -6.34
N HIS A 889 -22.91 0.02 -5.22
CA HIS A 889 -23.69 -0.42 -4.07
C HIS A 889 -25.15 -0.73 -4.46
N ARG A 890 -25.83 0.22 -5.11
CA ARG A 890 -27.22 0.06 -5.54
C ARG A 890 -27.39 -0.92 -6.71
N GLY A 891 -26.32 -1.16 -7.47
CA GLY A 891 -26.24 -2.23 -8.47
C GLY A 891 -26.01 -3.63 -7.89
N GLY A 892 -25.91 -3.77 -6.56
CA GLY A 892 -25.70 -5.05 -5.88
C GLY A 892 -24.24 -5.47 -5.67
N GLY A 893 -23.29 -4.58 -5.99
CA GLY A 893 -21.86 -4.77 -5.71
C GLY A 893 -21.51 -4.62 -4.23
N LEU A 894 -20.34 -5.13 -3.83
CA LEU A 894 -19.90 -5.15 -2.44
C LEU A 894 -18.97 -3.96 -2.12
N VAL A 895 -19.51 -2.90 -1.54
CA VAL A 895 -18.72 -1.75 -1.07
C VAL A 895 -18.36 -1.90 0.40
N ILE A 896 -17.08 -1.76 0.73
CA ILE A 896 -16.57 -1.76 2.11
C ILE A 896 -15.79 -0.48 2.39
N SER A 897 -15.95 0.15 3.55
CA SER A 897 -15.22 1.36 3.91
C SER A 897 -13.85 1.02 4.50
N GLY A 898 -12.84 1.75 4.09
CA GLY A 898 -11.48 1.73 4.63
C GLY A 898 -10.81 3.06 4.32
N THR A 899 -9.72 3.38 5.02
CA THR A 899 -9.17 4.74 5.09
C THR A 899 -7.77 4.90 4.50
N ASP A 900 -7.00 3.81 4.41
CA ASP A 900 -5.57 3.82 4.12
C ASP A 900 -4.73 4.67 5.11
N THR A 901 -5.22 4.81 6.34
CA THR A 901 -4.49 5.50 7.40
C THR A 901 -3.17 4.78 7.73
N PRO A 902 -2.03 5.48 7.96
CA PRO A 902 -1.88 6.92 8.18
C PRO A 902 -1.46 7.69 6.92
N LEU A 903 -1.78 7.21 5.71
CA LEU A 903 -1.73 8.05 4.51
C LEU A 903 -2.91 9.04 4.51
N ASP A 904 -4.07 8.60 4.98
CA ASP A 904 -5.16 9.46 5.47
C ASP A 904 -5.09 9.60 7.01
N ASN A 905 -6.04 10.31 7.61
CA ASN A 905 -6.05 10.70 9.02
C ASN A 905 -6.66 9.62 9.94
N ILE A 906 -5.89 9.11 10.90
CA ILE A 906 -6.28 7.95 11.74
C ILE A 906 -7.64 8.17 12.41
N ALA A 907 -8.51 7.16 12.29
CA ALA A 907 -9.89 7.09 12.82
C ALA A 907 -10.89 8.11 12.27
N ILE A 908 -10.54 9.40 12.20
CA ILE A 908 -11.46 10.46 11.77
C ILE A 908 -11.81 10.37 10.28
N SER A 909 -10.89 9.86 9.45
CA SER A 909 -11.11 9.66 8.01
C SER A 909 -12.23 8.67 7.72
N LEU A 910 -12.42 7.63 8.55
CA LEU A 910 -13.55 6.70 8.37
C LEU A 910 -14.88 7.43 8.53
N HIS A 911 -14.99 8.29 9.53
CA HIS A 911 -16.18 9.13 9.74
C HIS A 911 -16.34 10.18 8.63
N ALA A 912 -15.24 10.78 8.15
CA ALA A 912 -15.25 11.69 7.01
C ALA A 912 -15.72 10.98 5.72
N ASN A 913 -15.30 9.75 5.48
CA ASN A 913 -15.73 8.90 4.37
C ASN A 913 -17.25 8.64 4.46
N LEU A 914 -17.76 8.25 5.62
CA LEU A 914 -19.20 8.00 5.84
C LEU A 914 -20.04 9.27 5.62
N ARG A 915 -19.59 10.42 6.14
CA ARG A 915 -20.23 11.73 5.92
C ARG A 915 -20.23 12.10 4.44
N SER A 916 -19.12 11.87 3.74
CA SER A 916 -18.99 12.14 2.31
C SER A 916 -19.91 11.26 1.45
N MET A 917 -20.05 9.98 1.81
CA MET A 917 -21.00 9.07 1.16
C MET A 917 -22.44 9.59 1.30
N VAL A 918 -22.84 10.00 2.51
CA VAL A 918 -24.20 10.54 2.74
C VAL A 918 -24.42 11.86 1.99
N ALA A 919 -23.43 12.76 2.02
CA ALA A 919 -23.48 14.00 1.25
C ALA A 919 -23.59 13.77 -0.27
N GLY A 920 -23.05 12.66 -0.77
CA GLY A 920 -23.16 12.24 -2.17
C GLY A 920 -24.33 11.30 -2.50
N GLY A 921 -25.27 11.08 -1.58
CA GLY A 921 -26.56 10.43 -1.87
C GLY A 921 -26.78 9.03 -1.27
N PHE A 922 -25.84 8.50 -0.48
CA PHE A 922 -26.13 7.37 0.40
C PHE A 922 -27.11 7.79 1.50
N THR A 923 -27.99 6.89 1.92
CA THR A 923 -28.66 7.02 3.21
C THR A 923 -27.66 6.72 4.35
N PRO A 924 -27.85 7.24 5.58
CA PRO A 924 -27.01 6.88 6.71
C PRO A 924 -26.96 5.36 6.95
N TYR A 925 -28.07 4.65 6.76
CA TYR A 925 -28.12 3.18 6.79
C TYR A 925 -27.18 2.54 5.75
N GLU A 926 -27.30 2.91 4.47
CA GLU A 926 -26.44 2.38 3.40
C GLU A 926 -24.95 2.63 3.72
N ALA A 927 -24.59 3.85 4.13
CA ALA A 927 -23.22 4.21 4.50
C ALA A 927 -22.71 3.40 5.72
N LEU A 928 -23.49 3.26 6.79
CA LEU A 928 -23.05 2.49 7.95
C LEU A 928 -22.85 1.00 7.62
N THR A 929 -23.61 0.43 6.69
CA THR A 929 -23.41 -0.97 6.27
C THR A 929 -22.04 -1.21 5.65
N THR A 930 -21.44 -0.21 4.98
CA THR A 930 -20.11 -0.31 4.39
C THR A 930 -19.01 -0.33 5.45
N ALA A 931 -19.25 0.19 6.66
CA ALA A 931 -18.30 0.17 7.78
C ALA A 931 -18.66 -0.82 8.89
N THR A 932 -19.66 -1.70 8.68
CA THR A 932 -20.08 -2.69 9.68
C THR A 932 -20.23 -4.08 9.04
N ARG A 933 -21.41 -4.37 8.49
CA ARG A 933 -21.77 -5.69 7.97
C ARG A 933 -20.98 -6.08 6.73
N ASN A 934 -20.73 -5.18 5.78
CA ASN A 934 -20.05 -5.52 4.53
C ASN A 934 -18.58 -5.95 4.75
N PRO A 935 -17.75 -5.24 5.54
CA PRO A 935 -16.40 -5.70 5.84
C PRO A 935 -16.39 -6.95 6.71
N ALA A 936 -17.35 -7.12 7.62
CA ALA A 936 -17.53 -8.38 8.36
C ALA A 936 -17.82 -9.54 7.39
N ARG A 937 -18.70 -9.33 6.41
CA ARG A 937 -19.01 -10.31 5.35
C ARG A 937 -17.78 -10.61 4.50
N TRP A 938 -16.98 -9.60 4.15
CA TRP A 938 -15.71 -9.81 3.45
C TRP A 938 -14.77 -10.67 4.29
N LEU A 939 -14.72 -10.51 5.61
CA LEU A 939 -13.89 -11.35 6.49
C LEU A 939 -14.48 -12.74 6.81
N ASN A 940 -15.66 -13.08 6.27
CA ASN A 940 -16.46 -14.25 6.67
C ASN A 940 -16.82 -14.27 8.17
N LEU A 941 -17.19 -13.11 8.70
CA LEU A 941 -17.55 -12.86 10.10
C LEU A 941 -18.88 -12.12 10.26
N ASP A 942 -19.75 -12.05 9.23
CA ASP A 942 -21.02 -11.29 9.27
C ASP A 942 -22.09 -11.86 10.22
N ASP A 943 -21.87 -13.06 10.75
CA ASP A 943 -22.64 -13.63 11.84
C ASP A 943 -22.08 -13.27 13.23
N LYS A 944 -20.84 -12.78 13.31
CA LYS A 944 -20.08 -12.50 14.53
C LYS A 944 -19.74 -11.03 14.76
N LEU A 945 -19.49 -10.25 13.72
CA LEU A 945 -19.12 -8.84 13.73
C LEU A 945 -20.04 -8.02 12.84
N GLY A 946 -20.10 -6.71 13.08
CA GLY A 946 -20.96 -5.80 12.32
C GLY A 946 -22.46 -6.01 12.56
N VAL A 947 -22.84 -6.73 13.63
CA VAL A 947 -24.23 -7.03 14.01
C VAL A 947 -24.41 -7.07 15.54
N VAL A 948 -25.60 -6.72 16.04
CA VAL A 948 -26.00 -6.90 17.46
C VAL A 948 -27.07 -7.97 17.55
N LYS A 949 -26.68 -9.21 17.87
CA LYS A 949 -27.60 -10.35 18.02
C LYS A 949 -27.03 -11.43 18.94
N PRO A 950 -27.86 -12.33 19.49
CA PRO A 950 -27.37 -13.52 20.17
C PRO A 950 -26.36 -14.32 19.31
N GLY A 951 -25.27 -14.74 19.94
CA GLY A 951 -24.16 -15.45 19.32
C GLY A 951 -23.08 -14.56 18.68
N ALA A 952 -23.35 -13.27 18.46
CA ALA A 952 -22.35 -12.33 17.95
C ALA A 952 -21.33 -11.93 19.03
N GLN A 953 -20.21 -11.35 18.61
CA GLN A 953 -19.23 -10.78 19.53
C GLN A 953 -19.72 -9.45 20.07
N ALA A 954 -19.41 -9.17 21.34
CA ALA A 954 -19.68 -7.90 21.99
C ALA A 954 -18.64 -6.85 21.58
N ASP A 955 -18.74 -6.45 20.30
CA ASP A 955 -17.98 -5.38 19.66
C ASP A 955 -18.97 -4.26 19.34
N LEU A 956 -19.13 -3.31 20.26
CA LEU A 956 -20.23 -2.33 20.29
C LEU A 956 -19.70 -0.90 20.42
N ALA A 957 -20.35 0.05 19.73
CA ALA A 957 -20.18 1.48 19.96
C ALA A 957 -21.45 2.05 20.59
N PHE A 958 -21.27 2.93 21.58
CA PHE A 958 -22.35 3.58 22.31
C PHE A 958 -22.29 5.06 21.98
N VAL A 959 -23.26 5.52 21.20
CA VAL A 959 -23.25 6.87 20.63
C VAL A 959 -24.40 7.70 21.17
N THR A 960 -24.17 9.01 21.25
CA THR A 960 -25.23 9.99 21.51
C THR A 960 -25.94 10.33 20.19
N GLY A 961 -27.27 10.39 20.22
CA GLY A 961 -28.08 10.65 19.02
C GLY A 961 -28.45 9.40 18.21
N ASP A 962 -28.98 9.62 17.00
CA ASP A 962 -29.46 8.57 16.09
C ASP A 962 -28.59 8.53 14.81
N PRO A 963 -27.70 7.53 14.65
CA PRO A 963 -26.82 7.43 13.49
C PRO A 963 -27.55 7.05 12.19
N LEU A 964 -28.80 6.58 12.25
CA LEU A 964 -29.64 6.33 11.07
C LEU A 964 -30.35 7.60 10.58
N ALA A 965 -30.55 8.58 11.46
CA ALA A 965 -31.09 9.90 11.10
C ALA A 965 -30.00 10.91 10.73
N ASP A 966 -28.88 10.91 11.45
CA ASP A 966 -27.73 11.77 11.21
C ASP A 966 -26.43 10.96 11.34
N ILE A 967 -25.75 10.74 10.20
CA ILE A 967 -24.51 9.97 10.14
C ILE A 967 -23.41 10.54 11.06
N ARG A 968 -23.45 11.82 11.42
CA ARG A 968 -22.48 12.43 12.35
C ARG A 968 -22.57 11.84 13.75
N ALA A 969 -23.74 11.35 14.17
CA ALA A 969 -23.93 10.69 15.46
C ALA A 969 -23.08 9.42 15.60
N ALA A 970 -22.70 8.75 14.51
CA ALA A 970 -21.80 7.60 14.55
C ALA A 970 -20.43 7.93 15.17
N ALA A 971 -19.98 9.19 15.07
CA ALA A 971 -18.74 9.66 15.68
C ALA A 971 -18.92 10.13 17.13
N ALA A 972 -20.16 10.31 17.61
CA ALA A 972 -20.47 10.89 18.92
C ALA A 972 -20.43 9.83 20.05
N VAL A 973 -19.31 9.10 20.11
CA VAL A 973 -19.08 7.95 20.99
C VAL A 973 -18.85 8.40 22.43
N ASP A 974 -19.62 7.83 23.36
CA ASP A 974 -19.46 7.98 24.81
C ASP A 974 -18.53 6.89 25.38
N ARG A 975 -18.78 5.65 24.94
CA ARG A 975 -18.03 4.46 25.33
C ARG A 975 -18.05 3.43 24.21
N VAL A 976 -17.12 2.49 24.28
CA VAL A 976 -16.93 1.44 23.28
C VAL A 976 -16.66 0.12 23.99
N MET A 977 -17.14 -0.98 23.42
CA MET A 977 -16.86 -2.32 23.88
C MET A 977 -16.16 -3.10 22.77
N VAL A 978 -15.02 -3.71 23.07
CA VAL A 978 -14.29 -4.59 22.15
C VAL A 978 -14.05 -5.93 22.81
N ALA A 979 -14.47 -7.02 22.16
CA ALA A 979 -14.41 -8.37 22.74
C ALA A 979 -15.00 -8.47 24.17
N GLY A 980 -16.09 -7.75 24.44
CA GLY A 980 -16.74 -7.68 25.75
C GLY A 980 -16.09 -6.73 26.77
N ARG A 981 -14.93 -6.14 26.45
CA ARG A 981 -14.26 -5.18 27.34
C ARG A 981 -14.77 -3.77 27.09
N LEU A 982 -15.39 -3.16 28.11
CA LEU A 982 -15.85 -1.78 28.04
C LEU A 982 -14.71 -0.79 28.29
N HIS A 983 -14.67 0.27 27.48
CA HIS A 983 -13.79 1.43 27.62
C HIS A 983 -14.63 2.70 27.49
N THR A 984 -14.47 3.65 28.41
CA THR A 984 -15.00 5.01 28.22
C THR A 984 -14.00 5.85 27.44
N VAL A 985 -14.48 6.89 26.74
CA VAL A 985 -13.58 7.83 26.06
C VAL A 985 -12.57 8.43 27.05
N ASP A 986 -13.00 8.81 28.25
CA ASP A 986 -12.09 9.37 29.27
C ASP A 986 -10.95 8.41 29.65
N GLN A 987 -11.23 7.11 29.78
CA GLN A 987 -10.20 6.11 30.05
C GLN A 987 -9.16 6.01 28.92
N LEU A 988 -9.59 6.14 27.67
CA LEU A 988 -8.71 6.07 26.50
C LEU A 988 -7.85 7.34 26.37
N LEU A 989 -8.35 8.50 26.81
CA LEU A 989 -7.64 9.78 26.80
C LEU A 989 -6.70 9.96 28.00
N ALA A 990 -7.02 9.36 29.15
CA ALA A 990 -6.32 9.59 30.42
C ALA A 990 -4.78 9.49 30.35
N PRO A 991 -4.16 8.52 29.64
CA PRO A 991 -2.70 8.44 29.54
C PRO A 991 -2.04 9.67 28.87
N TYR A 992 -2.81 10.45 28.10
CA TYR A 992 -2.32 11.56 27.28
C TYR A 992 -2.88 12.92 27.68
N ALA A 993 -3.80 12.97 28.64
CA ALA A 993 -4.47 14.21 29.05
C ALA A 993 -3.55 15.18 29.82
N ALA A 994 -2.61 14.67 30.62
CA ALA A 994 -1.71 15.49 31.45
C ALA A 994 -0.54 16.11 30.67
N THR A 995 -0.07 15.45 29.61
CA THR A 995 1.08 15.88 28.80
C THR A 995 0.76 17.05 27.85
N SER A 996 -0.52 17.29 27.54
CA SER A 996 -0.97 18.49 26.81
C SER A 996 -0.81 19.78 27.61
N ALA A 997 -0.91 19.73 28.95
CA ALA A 997 -0.76 20.91 29.82
C ALA A 997 0.71 21.22 30.14
N THR A 998 1.55 20.20 30.31
CA THR A 998 2.97 20.38 30.70
C THR A 998 3.88 20.79 29.54
N LYS A 999 3.54 20.46 28.28
CA LYS A 999 4.33 20.89 27.11
C LYS A 999 4.21 22.37 26.78
N ALA A 1000 3.16 23.07 27.23
CA ALA A 1000 3.10 24.53 27.15
C ALA A 1000 4.14 25.21 28.07
N ALA A 1001 4.65 24.50 29.09
CA ALA A 1001 5.58 25.04 30.09
C ALA A 1001 7.06 24.61 29.90
N LEU A 1002 7.34 23.67 28.99
CA LEU A 1002 8.69 23.13 28.74
C LEU A 1002 9.28 23.55 27.38
N GLN A 1003 8.88 24.72 26.86
CA GLN A 1003 9.73 25.45 25.91
C GLN A 1003 10.97 25.94 26.69
N THR A 1004 11.93 25.06 26.89
CA THR A 1004 13.28 25.48 27.30
C THR A 1004 13.85 26.34 26.18
N THR A 1005 14.38 27.50 26.54
CA THR A 1005 14.84 28.56 25.64
C THR A 1005 16.00 28.19 24.72
N ASP A 1006 16.47 26.95 24.74
CA ASP A 1006 17.65 26.45 24.00
C ASP A 1006 17.47 25.06 23.36
N ALA A 1007 16.26 24.48 23.36
CA ALA A 1007 16.04 23.21 22.63
C ALA A 1007 16.04 23.47 21.10
N PRO A 1008 16.76 22.68 20.29
CA PRO A 1008 16.66 22.79 18.84
C PRO A 1008 15.20 22.63 18.43
N GLN A 1009 14.68 23.62 17.70
CA GLN A 1009 13.34 23.55 17.12
C GLN A 1009 13.25 22.26 16.30
N PRO A 1010 12.17 21.45 16.46
CA PRO A 1010 11.94 20.36 15.55
C PRO A 1010 11.95 20.94 14.13
N LEU A 1011 12.77 20.36 13.25
CA LEU A 1011 12.75 20.76 11.85
C LEU A 1011 11.32 20.53 11.36
N SER A 1012 10.65 21.59 10.91
CA SER A 1012 9.38 21.43 10.20
C SER A 1012 9.65 20.62 8.93
N ARG A 1013 8.63 19.92 8.41
CA ARG A 1013 8.71 19.20 7.12
C ARG A 1013 9.36 20.04 6.01
N ASP A 1014 9.17 21.36 6.04
CA ASP A 1014 9.71 22.29 5.05
C ASP A 1014 11.15 22.77 5.32
N ARG A 1015 11.70 22.60 6.54
CA ARG A 1015 12.96 23.24 6.99
C ARG A 1015 14.19 22.33 6.98
N ALA A 1016 14.06 21.05 6.68
CA ALA A 1016 15.16 20.08 6.76
C ALA A 1016 16.00 19.91 5.47
N HIS A 1017 15.82 20.77 4.46
CA HIS A 1017 16.31 20.48 3.11
C HIS A 1017 17.28 21.54 2.59
N ALA A 1018 18.52 21.14 2.33
CA ALA A 1018 19.37 21.78 1.33
C ALA A 1018 19.06 21.09 0.00
N HIS A 1019 18.56 21.83 -0.98
CA HIS A 1019 18.18 21.26 -2.28
C HIS A 1019 19.36 20.50 -2.92
N ASP A 1020 19.19 19.19 -3.16
CA ASP A 1020 20.20 18.36 -3.84
C ASP A 1020 19.63 17.77 -5.14
N PRO A 1021 19.99 18.29 -6.32
CA PRO A 1021 19.49 17.79 -7.59
C PRO A 1021 19.90 16.33 -7.86
N LYS A 1022 20.94 15.81 -7.20
CA LYS A 1022 21.37 14.41 -7.30
C LYS A 1022 20.39 13.46 -6.61
N TYR A 1023 19.75 13.90 -5.54
CA TYR A 1023 18.82 13.13 -4.71
C TYR A 1023 17.47 13.84 -4.61
N TRP A 1024 16.94 14.30 -5.75
CA TRP A 1024 15.69 15.07 -5.83
C TRP A 1024 14.50 14.40 -5.12
N TRP A 1025 14.50 13.08 -4.94
CA TRP A 1025 13.43 12.36 -4.24
C TRP A 1025 13.46 12.54 -2.71
N HIS A 1026 14.48 13.21 -2.16
CA HIS A 1026 14.54 13.64 -0.77
C HIS A 1026 13.85 14.98 -0.52
N GLU A 1027 13.41 15.69 -1.57
CA GLU A 1027 12.69 16.95 -1.38
C GLU A 1027 11.25 16.68 -0.87
N PRO A 1028 10.68 17.60 -0.06
CA PRO A 1028 9.36 17.43 0.55
C PRO A 1028 8.24 17.03 -0.42
N GLU A 1029 8.25 17.57 -1.64
CA GLU A 1029 7.22 17.30 -2.66
C GLU A 1029 7.28 15.86 -3.22
N TRP A 1030 8.38 15.13 -3.01
CA TRP A 1030 8.55 13.75 -3.47
C TRP A 1030 8.42 12.72 -2.35
N LEU A 1031 8.73 13.12 -1.12
CA LEU A 1031 8.68 12.27 0.06
C LEU A 1031 7.25 11.84 0.44
N HIS A 1032 6.25 12.59 0.03
CA HIS A 1032 4.87 12.37 0.48
C HIS A 1032 3.89 12.03 -0.64
N ARG A 1033 4.37 11.75 -1.86
CA ARG A 1033 3.48 11.35 -2.97
C ARG A 1033 2.65 10.13 -2.60
N ALA A 1034 1.37 10.36 -2.33
CA ALA A 1034 0.44 9.31 -1.93
C ALA A 1034 0.14 8.33 -3.07
N CYS A 1035 -0.48 7.19 -2.76
CA CYS A 1035 -0.92 6.23 -3.78
C CYS A 1035 -1.79 6.87 -4.85
N CYS A 1036 -2.59 7.87 -4.53
CA CYS A 1036 -3.65 8.36 -5.41
C CYS A 1036 -3.31 9.62 -6.21
N GLU A 1037 -2.08 10.12 -6.12
CA GLU A 1037 -1.60 11.32 -6.85
C GLU A 1037 -1.15 11.02 -8.31
N GLY A 1038 -1.72 9.97 -8.93
CA GLY A 1038 -1.27 9.41 -10.21
C GLY A 1038 -1.43 10.27 -11.46
#